data_AF-A0A9D5PLY1-F1
#
_entry.id   AF-A0A9D5PLY1-F1
#
_cell.length_a   1.000
_cell.length_b   1.000
_cell.length_c   1.000
_cell.angle_alpha   90.00
_cell.angle_beta   90.00
_cell.angle_gamma   90.00
#
_symmetry.space_group_name_H-M   'P 1'
#
loop_
_entity.id
_entity.type
_entity.pdbx_description
1 polymer ?
#
loop_
_entity_poly.entity_id
_entity_poly.type
_entity_poly.pdbx_seq_one_letter_code
_entity_poly.pdbx_strand_id
1 'polypeptide(L)'
;MKKTLVILLALAMVVSMLAAFPFAVSADEDTAVWSGKANIKWYVDALIADPNADEFHLKSAEDLAGFSYLVNAYYDAKDLKTSYNGVWYDTETGEVLGFSASGAEVGFQYDYAKLGFYIPCPEGTPDLNGNTVRNTANNGEYNPEYDEEYENTIDGSANVSGDDFKYKTVYLDVDLVMNEGDASEWGNTAPANVWMPIGGGRVDDSAVTFPAFNGTFEGQGHTISGLYFSDAESARIGLFGTLSNGATVTVEDLVVENCYLSGSSMVAAISGRHSGGVTLYNVHVKNIYAYSTSGNAGGMVGAVHGGSLTFEQCSAINVHVEAKHTVGGMVASLNFQSMLATDCLVTGYVRAYTVDDGEGNLSGGWDVGAVSGRVGDATLSVSRLISVVTVVQEATDCTRKDYTASCGLIYGAVAKNGGSGAPFTSSATLESVYYVADFQANGEIVDFPTAVPLQKSQLVGKAPKANVKGFDFDEVWAYGESGELPYLKNAGHSTSGEDDHGGNTGEDPVDPDAHQFNNDTWVKEKAATCDEAGVKAHYHCPHCGKDFDREGNELTNLAIAALGHNLGNLIPEKAATDSEEGMKAHYECERCQKLFDENKNETTAASLAIPKTAKKGGCGGVIVGVPFVAVVVLGAAFLMRKKENESK
;
A
#
# COMPACT_ATOMS: atom_id res chain seq x y z
N MET A 1 -42.88 31.51 -2.36
CA MET A 1 -41.53 31.56 -2.96
C MET A 1 -40.40 31.55 -1.93
N LYS A 2 -40.34 32.46 -0.95
CA LYS A 2 -39.22 32.47 0.04
C LYS A 2 -39.13 31.23 0.95
N LYS A 3 -40.26 30.64 1.37
CA LYS A 3 -40.25 29.45 2.25
C LYS A 3 -39.86 28.14 1.53
N THR A 4 -40.14 28.04 0.23
CA THR A 4 -39.80 26.85 -0.59
C THR A 4 -38.32 26.85 -0.99
N LEU A 5 -37.74 28.05 -1.21
CA LEU A 5 -36.32 28.20 -1.54
C LEU A 5 -35.40 27.89 -0.34
N VAL A 6 -35.84 28.23 0.89
CA VAL A 6 -35.09 27.93 2.12
C VAL A 6 -35.06 26.42 2.42
N ILE A 7 -36.13 25.68 2.07
CA ILE A 7 -36.18 24.22 2.25
C ILE A 7 -35.29 23.51 1.21
N LEU A 8 -35.23 24.01 -0.03
CA LEU A 8 -34.34 23.49 -1.07
C LEU A 8 -32.85 23.78 -0.78
N LEU A 9 -32.52 24.94 -0.22
CA LEU A 9 -31.17 25.27 0.25
C LEU A 9 -30.76 24.45 1.49
N ALA A 10 -31.70 24.19 2.41
CA ALA A 10 -31.45 23.33 3.55
C ALA A 10 -31.28 21.86 3.13
N LEU A 11 -32.01 21.36 2.12
CA LEU A 11 -31.82 20.01 1.59
C LEU A 11 -30.49 19.88 0.83
N ALA A 12 -30.06 20.92 0.10
CA ALA A 12 -28.76 20.94 -0.57
C ALA A 12 -27.57 20.96 0.41
N MET A 13 -27.71 21.65 1.55
CA MET A 13 -26.70 21.64 2.62
C MET A 13 -26.65 20.29 3.38
N VAL A 14 -27.77 19.58 3.48
CA VAL A 14 -27.81 18.24 4.11
C VAL A 14 -27.25 17.16 3.17
N VAL A 15 -27.39 17.33 1.84
CA VAL A 15 -26.77 16.43 0.85
C VAL A 15 -25.27 16.70 0.68
N SER A 16 -24.79 17.93 0.89
CA SER A 16 -23.34 18.22 0.93
C SER A 16 -22.66 17.87 2.26
N MET A 17 -23.42 17.59 3.32
CA MET A 17 -22.90 17.18 4.64
C MET A 17 -22.89 15.66 4.84
N LEU A 18 -23.27 14.88 3.82
CA LEU A 18 -23.24 13.41 3.82
C LEU A 18 -22.02 12.81 3.09
N ALA A 19 -21.08 13.65 2.65
CA ALA A 19 -19.78 13.24 2.12
C ALA A 19 -18.67 13.91 2.94
N ALA A 20 -18.43 13.39 4.14
CA ALA A 20 -17.21 13.54 4.95
C ALA A 20 -17.54 13.11 6.39
N PHE A 21 -17.78 11.81 6.59
CA PHE A 21 -17.39 11.26 7.88
C PHE A 21 -15.87 11.08 7.79
N PRO A 22 -15.06 11.72 8.65
CA PRO A 22 -13.73 11.21 8.89
C PRO A 22 -13.97 9.81 9.47
N PHE A 23 -13.68 8.77 8.67
CA PHE A 23 -13.35 7.50 9.28
C PHE A 23 -12.27 7.83 10.30
N ALA A 24 -12.56 7.53 11.56
CA ALA A 24 -11.49 7.44 12.53
C ALA A 24 -10.48 6.46 11.91
N VAL A 25 -9.31 6.95 11.54
CA VAL A 25 -8.12 6.11 11.44
C VAL A 25 -8.05 5.43 12.80
N SER A 26 -8.45 4.15 12.84
CA SER A 26 -8.02 3.29 13.91
C SER A 26 -6.50 3.25 13.78
N ALA A 27 -5.82 3.74 14.80
CA ALA A 27 -4.42 3.37 14.99
C ALA A 27 -4.36 1.83 15.07
N ASP A 28 -3.51 1.25 14.22
CA ASP A 28 -3.04 -0.13 14.19
C ASP A 28 -4.11 -1.22 14.11
N GLU A 29 -4.67 -1.44 12.92
CA GLU A 29 -4.61 -2.81 12.42
C GLU A 29 -3.28 -2.87 11.65
N ASP A 30 -2.28 -3.59 12.18
CA ASP A 30 -1.09 -3.96 11.40
C ASP A 30 -1.60 -4.43 10.03
N THR A 31 -1.26 -3.75 8.93
CA THR A 31 -1.60 -4.23 7.58
C THR A 31 -0.95 -5.59 7.45
N ALA A 32 -1.75 -6.63 7.58
CA ALA A 32 -1.24 -7.98 7.72
C ALA A 32 -0.41 -8.31 6.47
N VAL A 33 0.85 -8.69 6.69
CA VAL A 33 1.72 -9.17 5.62
C VAL A 33 1.04 -10.37 4.98
N TRP A 34 1.02 -10.38 3.65
CA TRP A 34 0.41 -11.44 2.86
C TRP A 34 0.80 -12.82 3.37
N SER A 35 -0.19 -13.68 3.57
CA SER A 35 0.06 -15.03 4.09
C SER A 35 0.52 -16.03 3.01
N GLY A 36 0.66 -15.58 1.76
CA GLY A 36 0.88 -16.45 0.60
C GLY A 36 -0.38 -17.15 0.07
N LYS A 37 -1.56 -16.85 0.66
CA LYS A 37 -2.87 -17.41 0.24
C LYS A 37 -3.60 -16.47 -0.72
N ALA A 38 -4.58 -16.99 -1.44
CA ALA A 38 -5.42 -16.17 -2.31
C ALA A 38 -6.89 -16.29 -1.94
N ASN A 39 -7.64 -15.21 -2.10
CA ASN A 39 -9.08 -15.16 -1.80
C ASN A 39 -9.86 -14.52 -2.95
N ILE A 40 -10.99 -15.12 -3.31
CA ILE A 40 -11.89 -14.60 -4.35
C ILE A 40 -13.33 -14.41 -3.86
N LYS A 41 -13.55 -14.41 -2.54
CA LYS A 41 -14.89 -14.26 -1.97
C LYS A 41 -15.52 -12.93 -2.36
N TRP A 42 -14.74 -11.85 -2.36
CA TRP A 42 -15.16 -10.51 -2.78
C TRP A 42 -15.75 -10.50 -4.20
N TYR A 43 -15.18 -11.29 -5.11
CA TYR A 43 -15.61 -11.38 -6.50
C TYR A 43 -16.90 -12.19 -6.62
N VAL A 44 -16.91 -13.38 -6.00
CA VAL A 44 -18.05 -14.31 -6.09
C VAL A 44 -19.27 -13.73 -5.38
N ASP A 45 -19.11 -13.15 -4.19
CA ASP A 45 -20.21 -12.53 -3.45
C ASP A 45 -20.81 -11.34 -4.22
N ALA A 46 -19.96 -10.53 -4.88
CA ALA A 46 -20.42 -9.44 -5.73
C ALA A 46 -21.27 -9.96 -6.90
N LEU A 47 -20.82 -11.02 -7.59
CA LEU A 47 -21.58 -11.62 -8.70
C LEU A 47 -22.86 -12.35 -8.27
N ILE A 48 -22.88 -12.92 -7.06
CA ILE A 48 -24.09 -13.51 -6.48
C ILE A 48 -25.11 -12.41 -6.16
N ALA A 49 -24.65 -11.27 -5.64
CA ALA A 49 -25.49 -10.13 -5.32
C ALA A 49 -26.01 -9.44 -6.59
N ASP A 50 -25.15 -9.24 -7.59
CA ASP A 50 -25.48 -8.71 -8.90
C ASP A 50 -24.65 -9.42 -10.00
N PRO A 51 -25.28 -10.25 -10.85
CA PRO A 51 -24.60 -10.92 -11.96
C PRO A 51 -23.95 -9.97 -12.99
N ASN A 52 -24.33 -8.68 -12.99
CA ASN A 52 -23.75 -7.66 -13.85
C ASN A 52 -22.77 -6.74 -13.12
N ALA A 53 -22.34 -7.08 -11.91
CA ALA A 53 -21.38 -6.29 -11.16
C ALA A 53 -20.16 -5.94 -12.02
N ASP A 54 -19.87 -4.64 -12.09
CA ASP A 54 -18.77 -4.05 -12.83
C ASP A 54 -17.77 -3.33 -11.92
N GLU A 55 -18.01 -3.30 -10.61
CA GLU A 55 -17.13 -2.73 -9.58
C GLU A 55 -16.74 -3.79 -8.55
N PHE A 56 -15.45 -3.82 -8.21
CA PHE A 56 -14.89 -4.80 -7.28
C PHE A 56 -13.87 -4.16 -6.35
N HIS A 57 -13.84 -4.56 -5.08
CA HIS A 57 -13.01 -3.93 -4.04
C HIS A 57 -12.06 -4.95 -3.41
N LEU A 58 -10.76 -4.66 -3.45
CA LEU A 58 -9.71 -5.46 -2.81
C LEU A 58 -9.42 -4.87 -1.43
N LYS A 59 -9.55 -5.69 -0.39
CA LYS A 59 -9.44 -5.27 1.03
C LYS A 59 -8.31 -5.98 1.76
N SER A 60 -7.57 -6.82 1.08
CA SER A 60 -6.48 -7.62 1.64
C SER A 60 -5.48 -8.05 0.57
N ALA A 61 -4.30 -8.48 1.00
CA ALA A 61 -3.27 -8.99 0.09
C ALA A 61 -3.72 -10.32 -0.54
N GLU A 62 -4.50 -11.10 0.19
CA GLU A 62 -5.15 -12.33 -0.29
C GLU A 62 -6.13 -12.03 -1.43
N ASP A 63 -6.88 -10.92 -1.36
CA ASP A 63 -7.78 -10.50 -2.44
C ASP A 63 -7.00 -10.15 -3.71
N LEU A 64 -5.89 -9.41 -3.58
CA LEU A 64 -5.01 -9.08 -4.70
C LEU A 64 -4.38 -10.34 -5.32
N ALA A 65 -3.97 -11.30 -4.49
CA ALA A 65 -3.50 -12.59 -4.96
C ALA A 65 -4.62 -13.34 -5.72
N GLY A 66 -5.84 -13.38 -5.18
CA GLY A 66 -7.00 -14.00 -5.85
C GLY A 66 -7.39 -13.32 -7.16
N PHE A 67 -7.26 -11.99 -7.23
CA PHE A 67 -7.43 -11.23 -8.46
C PHE A 67 -6.46 -11.68 -9.56
N SER A 68 -5.19 -11.95 -9.20
CA SER A 68 -4.21 -12.53 -10.12
C SER A 68 -4.64 -13.90 -10.65
N TYR A 69 -5.20 -14.77 -9.79
CA TYR A 69 -5.75 -16.06 -10.23
C TYR A 69 -6.90 -15.91 -11.22
N LEU A 70 -7.83 -14.98 -10.98
CA LEU A 70 -8.98 -14.76 -11.86
C LEU A 70 -8.54 -14.32 -13.26
N VAL A 71 -7.60 -13.37 -13.36
CA VAL A 71 -7.09 -12.90 -14.65
C VAL A 71 -6.28 -13.98 -15.36
N ASN A 72 -5.42 -14.70 -14.63
CA ASN A 72 -4.59 -15.75 -15.22
C ASN A 72 -5.40 -16.98 -15.66
N ALA A 73 -6.57 -17.23 -15.05
CA ALA A 73 -7.50 -18.27 -15.48
C ALA A 73 -8.34 -17.87 -16.71
N TYR A 74 -8.32 -16.61 -17.15
CA TYR A 74 -9.10 -16.16 -18.29
C TYR A 74 -8.52 -16.63 -19.63
N TYR A 75 -9.40 -17.06 -20.55
CA TYR A 75 -9.03 -17.42 -21.92
C TYR A 75 -10.15 -17.06 -22.92
N ASP A 76 -9.86 -16.25 -23.96
CA ASP A 76 -10.84 -15.90 -25.01
C ASP A 76 -11.09 -17.13 -25.91
N ALA A 77 -12.18 -17.85 -25.64
CA ALA A 77 -12.55 -19.11 -26.27
C ALA A 77 -13.07 -18.99 -27.72
N LYS A 78 -12.46 -18.14 -28.56
CA LYS A 78 -12.81 -18.10 -29.99
C LYS A 78 -12.42 -19.37 -30.75
N ASP A 79 -11.41 -20.11 -30.28
CA ASP A 79 -10.89 -21.31 -30.97
C ASP A 79 -10.98 -22.64 -30.19
N LEU A 80 -11.44 -22.65 -28.94
CA LEU A 80 -11.56 -23.89 -28.16
C LEU A 80 -12.89 -23.95 -27.40
N LYS A 81 -13.87 -24.65 -27.97
CA LYS A 81 -15.21 -24.87 -27.38
C LYS A 81 -15.22 -25.81 -26.17
N THR A 82 -14.07 -26.15 -25.58
CA THR A 82 -13.94 -27.28 -24.63
C THR A 82 -13.06 -26.99 -23.42
N SER A 83 -12.66 -25.74 -23.17
CA SER A 83 -11.68 -25.45 -22.12
C SER A 83 -12.29 -25.00 -20.79
N TYR A 84 -12.23 -25.86 -19.77
CA TYR A 84 -12.62 -25.56 -18.38
C TYR A 84 -11.50 -24.80 -17.66
N ASN A 85 -11.26 -23.54 -18.05
CA ASN A 85 -10.33 -22.67 -17.34
C ASN A 85 -11.09 -21.87 -16.26
N GLY A 86 -10.69 -22.06 -15.01
CA GLY A 86 -11.39 -21.46 -13.87
C GLY A 86 -10.63 -21.64 -12.57
N VAL A 87 -11.07 -20.94 -11.53
CA VAL A 87 -10.48 -20.96 -10.20
C VAL A 87 -11.36 -21.82 -9.30
N TRP A 88 -10.76 -22.82 -8.67
CA TRP A 88 -11.37 -23.62 -7.61
C TRP A 88 -11.16 -22.92 -6.27
N TYR A 89 -12.23 -22.80 -5.50
CA TYR A 89 -12.21 -22.11 -4.22
C TYR A 89 -13.11 -22.80 -3.19
N ASP A 90 -12.79 -22.61 -1.91
CA ASP A 90 -13.63 -23.01 -0.80
C ASP A 90 -14.82 -22.05 -0.67
N THR A 91 -16.04 -22.56 -0.70
CA THR A 91 -17.27 -21.75 -0.78
C THR A 91 -17.58 -20.99 0.51
N GLU A 92 -17.07 -21.44 1.66
CA GLU A 92 -17.31 -20.79 2.94
C GLU A 92 -16.36 -19.60 3.13
N THR A 93 -15.08 -19.82 2.83
CA THR A 93 -13.99 -18.86 3.10
C THR A 93 -13.62 -18.02 1.88
N GLY A 94 -13.87 -18.51 0.66
CA GLY A 94 -13.38 -17.95 -0.59
C GLY A 94 -11.89 -18.20 -0.86
N GLU A 95 -11.22 -19.00 -0.04
CA GLU A 95 -9.80 -19.35 -0.24
C GLU A 95 -9.63 -20.12 -1.55
N VAL A 96 -8.69 -19.68 -2.38
CA VAL A 96 -8.35 -20.35 -3.63
C VAL A 96 -7.65 -21.66 -3.31
N LEU A 97 -8.22 -22.75 -3.81
CA LEU A 97 -7.67 -24.09 -3.67
C LEU A 97 -6.73 -24.41 -4.84
N GLY A 98 -7.03 -23.87 -6.03
CA GLY A 98 -6.20 -24.03 -7.23
C GLY A 98 -6.93 -23.52 -8.47
N PHE A 99 -6.39 -23.80 -9.66
CA PHE A 99 -7.04 -23.49 -10.93
C PHE A 99 -7.14 -24.75 -11.79
N SER A 100 -8.23 -24.89 -12.56
CA SER A 100 -8.31 -25.89 -13.62
C SER A 100 -7.79 -25.32 -14.90
N ALA A 101 -7.07 -26.15 -15.64
CA ALA A 101 -6.80 -25.87 -17.03
C ALA A 101 -6.85 -27.16 -17.84
N SER A 102 -7.63 -27.13 -18.91
CA SER A 102 -7.79 -28.28 -19.79
C SER A 102 -6.70 -28.29 -20.85
N GLY A 103 -5.97 -29.40 -20.97
CA GLY A 103 -5.14 -29.71 -22.12
C GLY A 103 -3.69 -30.01 -21.76
N ALA A 104 -3.29 -31.27 -21.90
CA ALA A 104 -1.92 -31.74 -21.72
C ALA A 104 -0.92 -31.26 -22.81
N GLU A 105 -1.26 -30.24 -23.60
CA GLU A 105 -0.40 -29.64 -24.62
C GLU A 105 -0.47 -28.10 -24.68
N VAL A 106 -1.25 -27.44 -23.82
CA VAL A 106 -1.09 -26.00 -23.59
C VAL A 106 0.07 -25.87 -22.62
N GLY A 107 1.25 -25.56 -23.13
CA GLY A 107 2.44 -25.30 -22.32
C GLY A 107 2.08 -24.29 -21.24
N PHE A 108 1.92 -24.76 -20.00
CA PHE A 108 1.59 -23.87 -18.91
C PHE A 108 2.72 -22.87 -18.76
N GLN A 109 2.37 -21.62 -19.01
CA GLN A 109 3.30 -20.49 -19.00
C GLN A 109 3.79 -20.14 -17.59
N TYR A 110 3.46 -20.86 -16.54
CA TYR A 110 4.39 -20.98 -15.42
C TYR A 110 4.42 -22.45 -15.05
N ASP A 111 5.55 -22.91 -14.51
CA ASP A 111 5.58 -24.22 -13.88
C ASP A 111 4.82 -24.11 -12.55
N TYR A 112 3.50 -23.99 -12.62
CA TYR A 112 2.62 -23.78 -11.46
C TYR A 112 2.68 -24.97 -10.49
N ALA A 113 3.14 -26.14 -10.96
CA ALA A 113 3.49 -27.28 -10.12
C ALA A 113 4.72 -27.00 -9.24
N LYS A 114 5.71 -26.22 -9.69
CA LYS A 114 6.81 -25.73 -8.85
C LYS A 114 6.39 -24.66 -7.85
N LEU A 115 5.35 -23.90 -8.16
CA LEU A 115 4.79 -22.89 -7.26
C LEU A 115 3.81 -23.50 -6.23
N GLY A 116 3.42 -24.77 -6.38
CA GLY A 116 2.57 -25.49 -5.43
C GLY A 116 1.06 -25.25 -5.60
N PHE A 117 0.63 -24.66 -6.71
CA PHE A 117 -0.74 -24.13 -6.90
C PHE A 117 -1.59 -24.90 -7.92
N TYR A 118 -1.08 -26.02 -8.42
CA TYR A 118 -1.81 -26.87 -9.37
C TYR A 118 -2.57 -27.99 -8.63
N ILE A 119 -3.90 -27.95 -8.69
CA ILE A 119 -4.74 -29.11 -8.37
C ILE A 119 -4.99 -29.86 -9.68
N PRO A 120 -4.46 -31.09 -9.87
CA PRO A 120 -4.86 -31.91 -11.00
C PRO A 120 -6.36 -32.14 -10.93
N CYS A 121 -7.03 -32.02 -12.08
CA CYS A 121 -8.42 -32.42 -12.23
C CYS A 121 -8.62 -33.79 -11.53
N PRO A 122 -9.53 -33.92 -10.56
CA PRO A 122 -9.69 -35.17 -9.81
C PRO A 122 -9.89 -36.34 -10.78
N GLU A 123 -9.14 -37.44 -10.59
CA GLU A 123 -9.32 -38.66 -11.40
C GLU A 123 -10.79 -39.10 -11.32
N GLY A 124 -11.52 -38.99 -12.44
CA GLY A 124 -12.95 -39.32 -12.51
C GLY A 124 -13.87 -38.20 -13.01
N THR A 125 -13.36 -37.01 -13.33
CA THR A 125 -14.12 -36.01 -14.10
C THR A 125 -14.27 -36.49 -15.55
N PRO A 126 -15.50 -36.71 -16.07
CA PRO A 126 -15.66 -37.19 -17.43
C PRO A 126 -15.11 -36.16 -18.41
N ASP A 127 -14.10 -36.55 -19.17
CA ASP A 127 -13.58 -35.83 -20.31
C ASP A 127 -14.19 -36.34 -21.63
N LEU A 128 -14.12 -35.47 -22.62
CA LEU A 128 -14.01 -35.73 -24.07
C LEU A 128 -15.00 -36.64 -24.82
N ASN A 129 -16.06 -37.24 -24.26
CA ASN A 129 -17.02 -38.02 -25.07
C ASN A 129 -18.53 -37.97 -24.66
N GLY A 130 -18.97 -36.89 -24.00
CA GLY A 130 -20.36 -36.43 -24.09
C GLY A 130 -21.29 -36.81 -22.92
N ASN A 131 -21.40 -35.93 -21.92
CA ASN A 131 -22.51 -34.98 -21.75
C ASN A 131 -22.40 -34.17 -20.43
N THR A 132 -23.22 -33.11 -20.37
CA THR A 132 -23.20 -31.83 -19.64
C THR A 132 -22.98 -31.81 -18.12
N VAL A 133 -22.08 -30.93 -17.67
CA VAL A 133 -22.22 -30.17 -16.41
C VAL A 133 -22.39 -28.69 -16.79
N ARG A 134 -23.58 -28.13 -16.55
CA ARG A 134 -23.82 -26.68 -16.60
C ARG A 134 -23.72 -26.16 -15.17
N ASN A 135 -22.62 -25.49 -14.82
CA ASN A 135 -22.61 -24.66 -13.60
C ASN A 135 -23.38 -23.37 -13.90
N THR A 136 -24.52 -23.21 -13.23
CA THR A 136 -25.45 -22.09 -13.37
C THR A 136 -24.90 -20.84 -12.69
N ALA A 137 -24.16 -20.04 -13.46
CA ALA A 137 -24.08 -18.60 -13.27
C ALA A 137 -24.32 -17.92 -14.64
N ASN A 138 -25.55 -18.02 -15.17
CA ASN A 138 -26.20 -17.00 -16.00
C ASN A 138 -27.54 -17.47 -16.59
N ASN A 139 -28.48 -16.52 -16.74
CA ASN A 139 -29.79 -16.63 -17.40
C ASN A 139 -29.85 -17.66 -18.56
N GLY A 140 -30.67 -18.72 -18.42
CA GLY A 140 -31.07 -19.56 -19.56
C GLY A 140 -31.46 -21.01 -19.24
N GLU A 141 -32.74 -21.20 -18.87
CA GLU A 141 -33.57 -22.42 -18.82
C GLU A 141 -32.99 -23.78 -18.32
N TYR A 142 -33.57 -24.22 -17.20
CA TYR A 142 -33.38 -25.51 -16.50
C TYR A 142 -34.16 -26.66 -17.18
N ASN A 143 -33.55 -27.86 -17.28
CA ASN A 143 -34.20 -29.08 -17.74
C ASN A 143 -34.08 -30.21 -16.68
N PRO A 144 -35.20 -30.70 -16.09
CA PRO A 144 -35.20 -31.59 -14.93
C PRO A 144 -34.98 -33.09 -15.19
N GLU A 145 -34.63 -33.53 -16.40
CA GLU A 145 -34.76 -34.95 -16.79
C GLU A 145 -33.46 -35.80 -16.73
N TYR A 146 -32.33 -35.27 -16.26
CA TYR A 146 -31.03 -35.97 -16.28
C TYR A 146 -30.16 -35.72 -15.04
N ASP A 147 -30.58 -36.20 -13.87
CA ASP A 147 -29.76 -36.11 -12.65
C ASP A 147 -29.82 -37.44 -11.86
N GLU A 148 -28.99 -38.40 -12.26
CA GLU A 148 -28.59 -39.53 -11.42
C GLU A 148 -27.06 -39.68 -11.49
N GLU A 149 -26.41 -39.25 -10.41
CA GLU A 149 -25.15 -39.79 -9.86
C GLU A 149 -23.84 -39.53 -10.62
N TYR A 150 -23.33 -38.29 -10.55
CA TYR A 150 -21.88 -38.01 -10.62
C TYR A 150 -21.50 -36.89 -9.63
N GLU A 151 -21.39 -37.25 -8.35
CA GLU A 151 -20.76 -36.39 -7.32
C GLU A 151 -19.23 -36.41 -7.50
N ASN A 152 -18.70 -35.44 -8.26
CA ASN A 152 -17.30 -35.01 -8.14
C ASN A 152 -17.25 -33.72 -7.30
N THR A 153 -17.81 -33.78 -6.10
CA THR A 153 -17.79 -32.70 -5.11
C THR A 153 -16.60 -32.91 -4.17
N ILE A 154 -15.59 -32.02 -4.24
CA ILE A 154 -14.88 -31.68 -3.00
C ILE A 154 -15.94 -30.93 -2.17
N ASP A 155 -16.43 -31.56 -1.10
CA ASP A 155 -17.45 -30.99 -0.22
C ASP A 155 -17.02 -29.58 0.23
N GLY A 156 -17.91 -28.60 0.05
CA GLY A 156 -17.63 -27.19 0.36
C GLY A 156 -16.81 -26.41 -0.68
N SER A 157 -16.51 -26.92 -1.87
CA SER A 157 -15.77 -26.17 -2.92
C SER A 157 -16.59 -25.92 -4.19
N ALA A 158 -16.22 -24.88 -4.95
CA ALA A 158 -16.81 -24.54 -6.24
C ALA A 158 -15.76 -24.06 -7.25
N ASN A 159 -16.14 -23.99 -8.53
CA ASN A 159 -15.33 -23.44 -9.61
C ASN A 159 -16.00 -22.20 -10.21
N VAL A 160 -15.21 -21.14 -10.43
CA VAL A 160 -15.64 -19.93 -11.15
C VAL A 160 -14.75 -19.69 -12.35
N SER A 161 -15.33 -19.26 -13.48
CA SER A 161 -14.55 -18.91 -14.67
C SER A 161 -13.63 -17.72 -14.39
N GLY A 162 -12.45 -17.72 -15.02
CA GLY A 162 -11.58 -16.55 -15.02
C GLY A 162 -12.22 -15.35 -15.72
N ASP A 163 -11.69 -14.17 -15.47
CA ASP A 163 -12.22 -12.90 -15.98
C ASP A 163 -11.07 -11.96 -16.38
N ASP A 164 -11.19 -11.29 -17.53
CA ASP A 164 -10.23 -10.28 -18.00
C ASP A 164 -10.58 -8.87 -17.52
N PHE A 165 -11.70 -8.72 -16.82
CA PHE A 165 -12.20 -7.48 -16.24
C PHE A 165 -12.50 -6.39 -17.26
N LYS A 166 -12.78 -6.76 -18.51
CA LYS A 166 -13.10 -5.79 -19.54
C LYS A 166 -14.36 -4.99 -19.18
N TYR A 167 -14.24 -3.67 -19.20
CA TYR A 167 -15.28 -2.70 -18.78
C TYR A 167 -15.64 -2.74 -17.29
N LYS A 168 -14.79 -3.36 -16.46
CA LYS A 168 -14.95 -3.42 -15.02
C LYS A 168 -13.87 -2.59 -14.33
N THR A 169 -14.17 -2.10 -13.14
CA THR A 169 -13.25 -1.36 -12.28
C THR A 169 -12.91 -2.19 -11.04
N VAL A 170 -11.62 -2.27 -10.73
CA VAL A 170 -11.10 -2.89 -9.50
C VAL A 170 -10.50 -1.78 -8.65
N TYR A 171 -11.03 -1.62 -7.45
CA TYR A 171 -10.61 -0.65 -6.46
C TYR A 171 -9.71 -1.28 -5.42
N LEU A 172 -8.70 -0.55 -4.98
CA LEU A 172 -7.92 -0.87 -3.81
C LEU A 172 -8.44 -0.05 -2.62
N ASP A 173 -8.89 -0.72 -1.55
CA ASP A 173 -9.49 -0.04 -0.38
C ASP A 173 -8.49 0.16 0.78
N VAL A 174 -7.31 -0.47 0.70
CA VAL A 174 -6.31 -0.51 1.76
C VAL A 174 -4.90 -0.62 1.20
N ASP A 175 -3.89 -0.25 2.00
CA ASP A 175 -2.49 -0.54 1.67
C ASP A 175 -2.21 -2.04 1.82
N LEU A 176 -1.45 -2.60 0.89
CA LEU A 176 -1.12 -4.01 0.82
C LEU A 176 0.38 -4.24 0.99
N VAL A 177 0.72 -5.17 1.90
CA VAL A 177 2.10 -5.58 2.15
C VAL A 177 2.26 -7.03 1.72
N MET A 178 2.93 -7.25 0.59
CA MET A 178 3.12 -8.58 0.00
C MET A 178 4.30 -9.31 0.63
N ASN A 179 5.35 -8.56 0.99
CA ASN A 179 6.48 -9.01 1.80
C ASN A 179 7.05 -7.82 2.57
N GLU A 180 7.58 -8.09 3.77
CA GLU A 180 8.40 -7.14 4.52
C GLU A 180 9.89 -7.33 4.21
N GLY A 181 10.68 -6.30 4.55
CA GLY A 181 12.12 -6.29 4.35
C GLY A 181 12.56 -5.35 3.23
N ASP A 182 13.86 -5.35 2.93
CA ASP A 182 14.46 -4.47 1.92
C ASP A 182 14.61 -5.21 0.59
N ALA A 183 13.89 -4.75 -0.45
CA ALA A 183 13.92 -5.36 -1.77
C ALA A 183 15.30 -5.35 -2.42
N SER A 184 16.21 -4.45 -2.02
CA SER A 184 17.58 -4.43 -2.52
C SER A 184 18.38 -5.68 -2.17
N GLU A 185 18.00 -6.36 -1.09
CA GLU A 185 18.68 -7.56 -0.58
C GLU A 185 18.06 -8.87 -1.09
N TRP A 186 16.89 -8.80 -1.72
CA TRP A 186 16.12 -9.98 -2.15
C TRP A 186 16.77 -10.76 -3.30
N GLY A 187 17.70 -10.16 -4.03
CA GLY A 187 18.54 -10.88 -5.00
C GLY A 187 19.49 -11.89 -4.35
N ASN A 188 19.80 -11.72 -3.06
CA ASN A 188 20.64 -12.62 -2.28
C ASN A 188 19.81 -13.53 -1.36
N THR A 189 18.80 -12.95 -0.70
CA THR A 189 17.93 -13.65 0.25
C THR A 189 16.47 -13.38 -0.08
N ALA A 190 15.84 -14.33 -0.78
CA ALA A 190 14.42 -14.23 -1.14
C ALA A 190 13.53 -14.07 0.11
N PRO A 191 12.49 -13.22 0.05
CA PRO A 191 11.47 -13.15 1.08
C PRO A 191 10.53 -14.37 1.01
N ALA A 192 9.57 -14.43 1.93
CA ALA A 192 8.71 -15.61 2.10
C ALA A 192 7.78 -15.86 0.89
N ASN A 193 7.17 -14.79 0.35
CA ASN A 193 6.12 -14.92 -0.64
C ASN A 193 6.62 -14.55 -2.04
N VAL A 194 6.20 -15.34 -3.03
CA VAL A 194 6.45 -15.09 -4.45
C VAL A 194 5.19 -14.59 -5.11
N TRP A 195 5.27 -13.39 -5.69
CA TRP A 195 4.17 -12.75 -6.40
C TRP A 195 3.86 -13.48 -7.72
N MET A 196 2.58 -13.59 -8.08
CA MET A 196 2.16 -14.05 -9.40
C MET A 196 1.68 -12.84 -10.21
N PRO A 197 2.39 -12.43 -11.28
CA PRO A 197 1.97 -11.29 -12.10
C PRO A 197 0.56 -11.48 -12.70
N ILE A 198 -0.25 -10.41 -12.66
CA ILE A 198 -1.61 -10.41 -13.21
C ILE A 198 -1.53 -10.40 -14.75
N GLY A 199 -2.00 -11.45 -15.41
CA GLY A 199 -1.80 -11.65 -16.86
C GLY A 199 -0.35 -12.01 -17.24
N GLY A 200 0.41 -12.62 -16.31
CA GLY A 200 1.81 -13.02 -16.51
C GLY A 200 2.01 -14.35 -17.24
N GLY A 201 3.23 -14.62 -17.73
CA GLY A 201 3.60 -15.94 -18.25
C GLY A 201 5.02 -16.05 -18.83
N ARG A 202 5.62 -17.22 -18.67
CA ARG A 202 6.77 -17.79 -19.37
C ARG A 202 6.66 -17.62 -20.88
N VAL A 203 7.83 -17.38 -21.45
CA VAL A 203 8.05 -17.23 -22.88
C VAL A 203 8.08 -18.62 -23.50
N ASP A 204 6.97 -19.02 -24.08
CA ASP A 204 6.99 -19.51 -25.44
C ASP A 204 5.73 -19.08 -26.17
N ASP A 205 5.89 -19.00 -27.48
CA ASP A 205 4.88 -18.79 -28.49
C ASP A 205 4.46 -17.34 -28.82
N SER A 206 4.81 -16.98 -30.05
CA SER A 206 4.42 -15.79 -30.79
C SER A 206 2.98 -15.85 -31.34
N ALA A 207 2.16 -16.85 -30.96
CA ALA A 207 0.85 -17.10 -31.58
C ALA A 207 -0.35 -17.31 -30.63
N VAL A 208 -0.20 -17.27 -29.31
CA VAL A 208 -1.34 -17.43 -28.37
C VAL A 208 -1.85 -16.12 -27.78
N THR A 209 -3.17 -16.02 -27.65
CA THR A 209 -3.85 -15.01 -26.83
C THR A 209 -3.42 -15.21 -25.37
N PHE A 210 -2.76 -14.22 -24.77
CA PHE A 210 -2.33 -14.28 -23.36
C PHE A 210 -3.42 -13.74 -22.44
N PRO A 211 -3.53 -14.21 -21.18
CA PRO A 211 -4.34 -13.55 -20.18
C PRO A 211 -3.83 -12.11 -20.00
N ALA A 212 -4.76 -11.16 -19.92
CA ALA A 212 -4.46 -9.75 -19.75
C ALA A 212 -5.56 -9.09 -18.95
N PHE A 213 -5.19 -8.12 -18.13
CA PHE A 213 -6.17 -7.24 -17.52
C PHE A 213 -6.63 -6.20 -18.54
N ASN A 214 -7.94 -6.09 -18.76
CA ASN A 214 -8.59 -5.22 -19.75
C ASN A 214 -9.57 -4.22 -19.11
N GLY A 215 -9.49 -4.00 -17.80
CA GLY A 215 -10.35 -3.09 -17.03
C GLY A 215 -9.68 -1.78 -16.61
N THR A 216 -10.25 -1.17 -15.57
CA THR A 216 -9.67 -0.03 -14.83
C THR A 216 -9.20 -0.52 -13.46
N PHE A 217 -7.97 -0.15 -13.06
CA PHE A 217 -7.45 -0.41 -11.72
C PHE A 217 -7.26 0.92 -10.99
N GLU A 218 -8.07 1.16 -9.97
CA GLU A 218 -8.13 2.40 -9.20
C GLU A 218 -7.51 2.15 -7.82
N GLY A 219 -6.34 2.72 -7.59
CA GLY A 219 -5.60 2.57 -6.35
C GLY A 219 -6.14 3.41 -5.19
N GLN A 220 -6.94 4.46 -5.46
CA GLN A 220 -7.47 5.40 -4.47
C GLN A 220 -6.40 6.02 -3.54
N GLY A 221 -5.16 6.13 -4.03
CA GLY A 221 -3.99 6.60 -3.30
C GLY A 221 -3.30 5.52 -2.44
N HIS A 222 -3.79 4.29 -2.43
CA HIS A 222 -3.21 3.20 -1.66
C HIS A 222 -1.93 2.64 -2.26
N THR A 223 -1.17 1.97 -1.41
CA THR A 223 0.15 1.41 -1.74
C THR A 223 0.12 -0.11 -1.83
N ILE A 224 0.71 -0.67 -2.88
CA ILE A 224 1.10 -2.09 -2.95
C ILE A 224 2.60 -2.18 -2.77
N SER A 225 3.05 -2.83 -1.68
CA SER A 225 4.46 -2.94 -1.34
C SER A 225 4.94 -4.40 -1.33
N GLY A 226 6.23 -4.59 -1.60
CA GLY A 226 6.89 -5.86 -1.32
C GLY A 226 6.68 -6.97 -2.36
N LEU A 227 6.40 -6.62 -3.63
CA LEU A 227 6.29 -7.61 -4.69
C LEU A 227 7.66 -8.25 -4.94
N TYR A 228 7.74 -9.57 -4.81
CA TYR A 228 8.93 -10.35 -5.11
C TYR A 228 8.64 -11.37 -6.21
N PHE A 229 9.40 -11.33 -7.30
CA PHE A 229 9.40 -12.36 -8.33
C PHE A 229 10.82 -12.59 -8.82
N SER A 230 11.23 -13.85 -8.95
CA SER A 230 12.54 -14.20 -9.53
C SER A 230 12.50 -15.53 -10.26
N ASP A 231 12.43 -15.47 -11.58
CA ASP A 231 12.58 -16.62 -12.46
C ASP A 231 13.21 -16.19 -13.79
N ALA A 232 14.46 -16.61 -14.02
CA ALA A 232 15.27 -16.23 -15.17
C ALA A 232 14.70 -16.68 -16.52
N GLU A 233 13.71 -17.58 -16.54
CA GLU A 233 13.04 -18.10 -17.73
C GLU A 233 11.70 -17.41 -18.02
N SER A 234 11.15 -16.67 -17.05
CA SER A 234 9.82 -16.08 -17.15
C SER A 234 9.85 -14.66 -17.68
N ALA A 235 8.97 -14.33 -18.62
CA ALA A 235 8.81 -12.97 -19.13
C ALA A 235 7.52 -12.34 -18.61
N ARG A 236 7.30 -11.06 -18.95
CA ARG A 236 6.09 -10.31 -18.61
C ARG A 236 5.89 -10.24 -17.10
N ILE A 237 6.81 -9.56 -16.45
CA ILE A 237 6.89 -9.45 -14.99
C ILE A 237 6.57 -8.02 -14.57
N GLY A 238 5.67 -7.90 -13.59
CA GLY A 238 5.27 -6.68 -12.92
C GLY A 238 4.12 -6.96 -11.95
N LEU A 239 3.51 -5.91 -11.41
CA LEU A 239 2.19 -6.04 -10.80
C LEU A 239 1.25 -6.72 -11.80
N PHE A 240 1.24 -6.17 -13.02
CA PHE A 240 0.65 -6.79 -14.19
C PHE A 240 1.74 -7.40 -15.07
N GLY A 241 1.60 -8.67 -15.42
CA GLY A 241 2.40 -9.24 -16.49
C GLY A 241 1.99 -8.65 -17.84
N THR A 242 0.67 -8.63 -18.11
CA THR A 242 0.10 -8.06 -19.33
C THR A 242 -1.04 -7.11 -19.02
N LEU A 243 -0.86 -5.83 -19.33
CA LEU A 243 -1.95 -4.86 -19.42
C LEU A 243 -2.45 -4.79 -20.85
N SER A 244 -3.76 -4.86 -21.05
CA SER A 244 -4.41 -4.71 -22.34
C SER A 244 -3.95 -5.70 -23.44
N ASN A 245 -4.90 -6.51 -23.89
CA ASN A 245 -4.80 -7.26 -25.15
C ASN A 245 -5.68 -6.63 -26.23
N GLY A 246 -5.48 -5.33 -26.49
CA GLY A 246 -6.21 -4.56 -27.49
C GLY A 246 -7.39 -3.74 -26.94
N ALA A 247 -7.64 -3.79 -25.64
CA ALA A 247 -8.57 -2.88 -24.95
C ALA A 247 -7.89 -1.53 -24.62
N THR A 248 -8.67 -0.55 -24.18
CA THR A 248 -8.13 0.61 -23.46
C THR A 248 -8.19 0.30 -21.98
N VAL A 249 -7.07 0.49 -21.28
CA VAL A 249 -6.89 0.18 -19.85
C VAL A 249 -6.39 1.42 -19.14
N THR A 250 -6.91 1.65 -17.94
CA THR A 250 -6.45 2.72 -17.05
C THR A 250 -5.94 2.10 -15.76
N VAL A 251 -4.80 2.60 -15.28
CA VAL A 251 -4.35 2.41 -13.90
C VAL A 251 -4.19 3.80 -13.30
N GLU A 252 -4.84 4.05 -12.18
CA GLU A 252 -4.89 5.38 -11.57
C GLU A 252 -4.71 5.36 -10.05
N ASP A 253 -4.23 6.48 -9.51
CA ASP A 253 -4.01 6.78 -8.09
C ASP A 253 -3.36 5.63 -7.31
N LEU A 254 -2.25 5.09 -7.81
CA LEU A 254 -1.60 3.90 -7.24
C LEU A 254 -0.13 4.15 -6.89
N VAL A 255 0.28 3.72 -5.70
CA VAL A 255 1.70 3.60 -5.34
C VAL A 255 2.13 2.13 -5.36
N VAL A 256 3.25 1.83 -6.03
CA VAL A 256 3.89 0.50 -5.98
C VAL A 256 5.32 0.65 -5.49
N GLU A 257 5.70 0.00 -4.40
CA GLU A 257 7.02 0.22 -3.82
C GLU A 257 7.72 -1.00 -3.23
N ASN A 258 9.04 -0.87 -3.08
CA ASN A 258 9.89 -1.87 -2.44
C ASN A 258 9.73 -3.24 -3.12
N CYS A 259 9.96 -3.28 -4.43
CA CYS A 259 9.73 -4.49 -5.23
C CYS A 259 11.03 -5.02 -5.82
N TYR A 260 11.20 -6.34 -5.83
CA TYR A 260 12.26 -7.03 -6.56
C TYR A 260 11.66 -7.94 -7.62
N LEU A 261 11.94 -7.63 -8.88
CA LEU A 261 11.35 -8.29 -10.03
C LEU A 261 12.47 -8.74 -10.97
N SER A 262 12.62 -10.05 -11.14
CA SER A 262 13.66 -10.64 -11.98
C SER A 262 13.07 -11.68 -12.95
N GLY A 263 13.35 -11.49 -14.23
CA GLY A 263 12.77 -12.29 -15.32
C GLY A 263 13.71 -12.45 -16.51
N SER A 264 13.26 -13.20 -17.52
CA SER A 264 13.96 -13.31 -18.81
C SER A 264 13.84 -12.03 -19.64
N SER A 265 12.67 -11.40 -19.68
CA SER A 265 12.39 -10.21 -20.50
C SER A 265 11.08 -9.53 -20.08
N MET A 266 10.90 -8.26 -20.44
CA MET A 266 9.68 -7.49 -20.18
C MET A 266 9.39 -7.40 -18.69
N VAL A 267 10.36 -6.88 -17.94
CA VAL A 267 10.33 -6.75 -16.49
C VAL A 267 10.17 -5.28 -16.11
N ALA A 268 9.14 -4.95 -15.32
CA ALA A 268 8.95 -3.61 -14.77
C ALA A 268 7.97 -3.59 -13.59
N ALA A 269 7.88 -2.50 -12.83
CA ALA A 269 7.01 -2.44 -11.66
C ALA A 269 5.51 -2.55 -11.97
N ILE A 270 5.01 -1.77 -12.95
CA ILE A 270 3.58 -1.71 -13.26
C ILE A 270 3.20 -2.79 -14.26
N SER A 271 3.81 -2.77 -15.45
CA SER A 271 3.48 -3.76 -16.49
C SER A 271 4.70 -4.32 -17.21
N GLY A 272 4.73 -5.65 -17.34
CA GLY A 272 5.72 -6.31 -18.17
C GLY A 272 5.51 -5.98 -19.65
N ARG A 273 4.30 -6.23 -20.16
CA ARG A 273 3.91 -5.97 -21.55
C ARG A 273 2.56 -5.27 -21.63
N HIS A 274 2.36 -4.50 -22.70
CA HIS A 274 1.02 -4.14 -23.17
C HIS A 274 0.86 -4.19 -24.69
N SER A 275 -0.38 -4.37 -25.16
CA SER A 275 -0.70 -4.49 -26.59
C SER A 275 -1.89 -3.62 -27.05
N GLY A 276 -2.60 -2.94 -26.14
CA GLY A 276 -3.56 -1.90 -26.46
C GLY A 276 -3.27 -0.59 -25.73
N GLY A 277 -4.21 0.36 -25.78
CA GLY A 277 -4.03 1.68 -25.17
C GLY A 277 -3.98 1.58 -23.65
N VAL A 278 -2.94 2.14 -23.03
CA VAL A 278 -2.77 2.16 -21.57
C VAL A 278 -2.55 3.60 -21.11
N THR A 279 -3.34 4.03 -20.14
CA THR A 279 -3.14 5.28 -19.41
C THR A 279 -2.72 4.95 -17.98
N LEU A 280 -1.60 5.54 -17.56
CA LEU A 280 -1.16 5.59 -16.18
C LEU A 280 -1.35 7.02 -15.70
N TYR A 281 -2.25 7.23 -14.75
CA TYR A 281 -2.59 8.54 -14.20
C TYR A 281 -2.29 8.58 -12.71
N ASN A 282 -1.45 9.51 -12.25
CA ASN A 282 -1.09 9.61 -10.83
C ASN A 282 -0.55 8.28 -10.25
N VAL A 283 0.29 7.59 -11.03
CA VAL A 283 0.90 6.31 -10.65
C VAL A 283 2.37 6.52 -10.26
N HIS A 284 2.73 6.04 -9.08
CA HIS A 284 4.05 6.26 -8.49
C HIS A 284 4.72 4.95 -8.14
N VAL A 285 5.92 4.73 -8.68
CA VAL A 285 6.76 3.59 -8.29
C VAL A 285 7.97 4.06 -7.50
N LYS A 286 8.28 3.39 -6.38
CA LYS A 286 9.36 3.80 -5.45
C LYS A 286 10.21 2.59 -5.08
N ASN A 287 11.54 2.72 -5.07
CA ASN A 287 12.46 1.65 -4.63
C ASN A 287 12.22 0.32 -5.40
N ILE A 288 12.34 0.38 -6.73
CA ILE A 288 12.08 -0.75 -7.62
C ILE A 288 13.40 -1.36 -8.08
N TYR A 289 13.54 -2.67 -7.95
CA TYR A 289 14.69 -3.44 -8.41
C TYR A 289 14.25 -4.38 -9.53
N ALA A 290 14.49 -3.99 -10.78
CA ALA A 290 14.01 -4.70 -11.97
C ALA A 290 15.17 -5.26 -12.81
N TYR A 291 15.23 -6.59 -12.95
CA TYR A 291 16.33 -7.29 -13.62
C TYR A 291 15.82 -8.18 -14.76
N SER A 292 16.40 -8.04 -15.95
CA SER A 292 16.10 -8.89 -17.09
C SER A 292 17.33 -9.63 -17.59
N THR A 293 17.32 -10.96 -17.50
CA THR A 293 18.46 -11.82 -17.84
C THR A 293 18.77 -11.90 -19.34
N SER A 294 17.76 -11.70 -20.19
CA SER A 294 17.89 -11.89 -21.64
C SER A 294 17.36 -10.73 -22.48
N GLY A 295 16.31 -10.03 -22.03
CA GLY A 295 15.57 -9.06 -22.85
C GLY A 295 15.58 -7.65 -22.28
N ASN A 296 14.39 -7.05 -22.15
CA ASN A 296 14.23 -5.65 -21.81
C ASN A 296 13.69 -5.46 -20.37
N ALA A 297 14.11 -4.40 -19.68
CA ALA A 297 13.54 -4.00 -18.40
C ALA A 297 13.30 -2.49 -18.30
N GLY A 298 12.18 -2.10 -17.71
CA GLY A 298 11.81 -0.70 -17.48
C GLY A 298 11.50 -0.45 -16.02
N GLY A 299 11.58 0.80 -15.56
CA GLY A 299 11.17 1.14 -14.19
C GLY A 299 9.68 0.94 -13.95
N MET A 300 8.83 1.37 -14.90
CA MET A 300 7.36 1.25 -14.82
C MET A 300 6.79 0.27 -15.85
N VAL A 301 7.28 0.32 -17.10
CA VAL A 301 6.77 -0.49 -18.21
C VAL A 301 7.90 -1.22 -18.96
N GLY A 302 7.77 -2.53 -19.12
CA GLY A 302 8.76 -3.36 -19.79
C GLY A 302 8.74 -3.19 -21.31
N ALA A 303 7.61 -3.48 -21.97
CA ALA A 303 7.52 -3.37 -23.42
C ALA A 303 6.11 -3.04 -23.95
N VAL A 304 6.09 -2.19 -24.98
CA VAL A 304 4.88 -1.73 -25.67
C VAL A 304 4.83 -2.37 -27.05
N HIS A 305 3.94 -3.34 -27.25
CA HIS A 305 3.79 -4.10 -28.51
C HIS A 305 2.56 -3.71 -29.32
N GLY A 306 1.78 -2.73 -28.86
CA GLY A 306 0.62 -2.20 -29.55
C GLY A 306 -0.10 -1.16 -28.68
N GLY A 307 -0.87 -0.27 -29.32
CA GLY A 307 -1.57 0.82 -28.64
C GLY A 307 -0.68 1.99 -28.19
N SER A 308 -1.29 3.01 -27.60
CA SER A 308 -0.61 4.18 -27.04
C SER A 308 -0.28 3.98 -25.56
N LEU A 309 0.78 4.64 -25.08
CA LEU A 309 1.10 4.76 -23.67
C LEU A 309 0.97 6.22 -23.23
N THR A 310 0.20 6.47 -22.18
CA THR A 310 0.10 7.80 -21.56
C THR A 310 0.59 7.72 -20.12
N PHE A 311 1.53 8.60 -19.77
CA PHE A 311 1.86 8.94 -18.39
C PHE A 311 1.38 10.35 -18.11
N GLU A 312 0.56 10.51 -17.08
CA GLU A 312 0.13 11.81 -16.58
C GLU A 312 0.33 11.82 -15.07
N GLN A 313 1.07 12.80 -14.56
CA GLN A 313 1.37 12.93 -13.12
C GLN A 313 2.02 11.67 -12.53
N CYS A 314 2.90 11.00 -13.29
CA CYS A 314 3.53 9.75 -12.84
C CYS A 314 4.95 9.97 -12.33
N SER A 315 5.41 9.12 -11.40
CA SER A 315 6.82 9.13 -10.98
C SER A 315 7.44 7.76 -10.84
N ALA A 316 8.68 7.62 -11.29
CA ALA A 316 9.55 6.49 -11.03
C ALA A 316 10.73 6.94 -10.15
N ILE A 317 10.66 6.67 -8.85
CA ILE A 317 11.59 7.21 -7.85
C ILE A 317 12.50 6.09 -7.34
N ASN A 318 13.80 6.33 -7.34
CA ASN A 318 14.81 5.37 -6.91
C ASN A 318 14.63 3.99 -7.58
N VAL A 319 14.50 3.98 -8.91
CA VAL A 319 14.49 2.73 -9.67
C VAL A 319 15.92 2.24 -9.91
N HIS A 320 16.12 0.93 -9.80
CA HIS A 320 17.36 0.24 -10.13
C HIS A 320 17.03 -0.81 -11.20
N VAL A 321 17.33 -0.50 -12.45
CA VAL A 321 16.92 -1.31 -13.60
C VAL A 321 18.12 -1.82 -14.36
N GLU A 322 18.23 -3.14 -14.52
CA GLU A 322 19.27 -3.76 -15.33
C GLU A 322 18.70 -4.73 -16.35
N ALA A 323 19.19 -4.68 -17.59
CA ALA A 323 18.81 -5.66 -18.60
C ALA A 323 19.93 -5.93 -19.61
N LYS A 324 19.87 -7.13 -20.20
CA LYS A 324 20.78 -7.52 -21.27
C LYS A 324 20.54 -6.74 -22.57
N HIS A 325 19.31 -6.44 -22.98
CA HIS A 325 19.06 -5.79 -24.28
C HIS A 325 18.73 -4.31 -24.18
N THR A 326 17.57 -3.97 -23.61
CA THR A 326 17.10 -2.59 -23.57
C THR A 326 16.69 -2.20 -22.16
N VAL A 327 17.10 -1.01 -21.72
CA VAL A 327 16.77 -0.50 -20.40
C VAL A 327 16.24 0.93 -20.46
N GLY A 328 15.14 1.20 -19.77
CA GLY A 328 14.59 2.55 -19.62
C GLY A 328 14.20 2.86 -18.18
N GLY A 329 14.46 4.08 -17.71
CA GLY A 329 14.09 4.48 -16.35
C GLY A 329 12.57 4.48 -16.10
N MET A 330 11.75 4.74 -17.11
CA MET A 330 10.30 4.55 -17.07
C MET A 330 9.86 3.41 -17.99
N VAL A 331 10.28 3.41 -19.26
CA VAL A 331 9.82 2.45 -20.29
C VAL A 331 10.98 1.80 -21.02
N ALA A 332 11.10 0.48 -21.01
CA ALA A 332 12.20 -0.15 -21.74
C ALA A 332 12.04 0.02 -23.26
N SER A 333 10.95 -0.48 -23.85
CA SER A 333 10.82 -0.57 -25.31
C SER A 333 9.44 -0.15 -25.81
N LEU A 334 9.41 0.83 -26.72
CA LEU A 334 8.21 1.37 -27.37
C LEU A 334 8.18 0.95 -28.84
N ASN A 335 7.42 -0.08 -29.21
CA ASN A 335 7.43 -0.58 -30.58
C ASN A 335 6.33 -0.02 -31.52
N PHE A 336 5.30 0.70 -31.02
CA PHE A 336 4.19 1.15 -31.87
C PHE A 336 3.46 2.42 -31.35
N GLN A 337 2.79 3.13 -32.28
CA GLN A 337 1.84 4.25 -32.08
C GLN A 337 2.41 5.52 -31.43
N SER A 338 2.31 5.67 -30.11
CA SER A 338 2.75 6.88 -29.42
C SER A 338 2.96 6.70 -27.92
N MET A 339 3.90 7.48 -27.38
CA MET A 339 3.99 7.76 -25.95
C MET A 339 3.72 9.25 -25.70
N LEU A 340 2.81 9.52 -24.76
CA LEU A 340 2.63 10.83 -24.15
C LEU A 340 3.12 10.75 -22.71
N ALA A 341 4.03 11.63 -22.30
CA ALA A 341 4.45 11.74 -20.90
C ALA A 341 4.35 13.19 -20.46
N THR A 342 3.57 13.45 -19.41
CA THR A 342 3.27 14.79 -18.94
C THR A 342 3.32 14.84 -17.43
N ASP A 343 4.01 15.85 -16.89
CA ASP A 343 4.18 16.02 -15.45
C ASP A 343 4.78 14.77 -14.81
N CYS A 344 6.00 14.42 -15.24
CA CYS A 344 6.63 13.16 -14.84
C CYS A 344 7.97 13.38 -14.13
N LEU A 345 8.29 12.51 -13.18
CA LEU A 345 9.57 12.46 -12.49
C LEU A 345 10.21 11.07 -12.66
N VAL A 346 11.48 11.01 -13.06
CA VAL A 346 12.24 9.76 -13.04
C VAL A 346 13.57 9.95 -12.32
N THR A 347 13.89 9.04 -11.40
CA THR A 347 15.16 9.05 -10.66
C THR A 347 15.67 7.65 -10.43
N GLY A 348 16.99 7.49 -10.37
CA GLY A 348 17.61 6.22 -10.01
C GLY A 348 18.77 5.84 -10.91
N TYR A 349 18.87 4.55 -11.21
CA TYR A 349 19.98 3.91 -11.90
C TYR A 349 19.47 2.97 -12.98
N VAL A 350 20.04 3.07 -14.18
CA VAL A 350 19.77 2.15 -15.28
C VAL A 350 21.06 1.61 -15.88
N ARG A 351 21.11 0.30 -16.12
CA ARG A 351 22.29 -0.36 -16.70
C ARG A 351 21.92 -1.37 -17.76
N ALA A 352 22.35 -1.11 -18.98
CA ALA A 352 22.40 -2.15 -20.01
C ALA A 352 23.74 -2.89 -19.91
N TYR A 353 23.70 -4.20 -19.63
CA TYR A 353 24.89 -5.02 -19.42
C TYR A 353 25.15 -5.99 -20.58
N THR A 354 26.37 -6.53 -20.62
CA THR A 354 26.79 -7.51 -21.64
C THR A 354 27.16 -8.83 -21.00
N VAL A 355 26.95 -9.93 -21.74
CA VAL A 355 27.31 -11.28 -21.30
C VAL A 355 28.36 -11.86 -22.24
N ASP A 356 29.45 -12.35 -21.67
CA ASP A 356 30.49 -13.13 -22.37
C ASP A 356 30.03 -14.59 -22.50
N ASP A 357 30.05 -15.12 -23.71
CA ASP A 357 29.73 -16.53 -23.99
C ASP A 357 30.84 -17.50 -23.57
N GLY A 358 31.95 -17.00 -23.01
CA GLY A 358 33.11 -17.79 -22.61
C GLY A 358 34.07 -18.09 -23.77
N GLU A 359 33.69 -17.70 -25.00
CA GLU A 359 34.54 -17.73 -26.20
C GLU A 359 35.07 -16.34 -26.57
N GLY A 360 34.80 -15.34 -25.72
CA GLY A 360 35.17 -13.94 -25.95
C GLY A 360 34.21 -13.20 -26.87
N ASN A 361 33.03 -13.77 -27.20
CA ASN A 361 31.96 -12.99 -27.82
C ASN A 361 31.07 -12.41 -26.72
N LEU A 362 30.91 -11.09 -26.76
CA LEU A 362 30.04 -10.37 -25.86
C LEU A 362 28.70 -10.09 -26.56
N SER A 363 27.59 -10.35 -25.87
CA SER A 363 26.22 -10.14 -26.37
C SER A 363 25.39 -9.31 -25.39
N GLY A 364 24.57 -8.39 -25.90
CA GLY A 364 23.75 -7.49 -25.09
C GLY A 364 24.18 -6.02 -25.18
N GLY A 365 23.72 -5.21 -24.24
CA GLY A 365 24.03 -3.78 -24.13
C GLY A 365 23.49 -2.93 -25.29
N TRP A 366 22.29 -3.21 -25.81
CA TRP A 366 21.82 -2.57 -27.05
C TRP A 366 21.42 -1.10 -26.84
N ASP A 367 20.35 -0.86 -26.09
CA ASP A 367 19.73 0.46 -25.96
C ASP A 367 19.52 0.84 -24.49
N VAL A 368 19.95 2.04 -24.09
CA VAL A 368 19.72 2.54 -22.73
C VAL A 368 19.29 4.00 -22.74
N GLY A 369 18.32 4.36 -21.89
CA GLY A 369 17.94 5.75 -21.71
C GLY A 369 17.28 6.06 -20.37
N ALA A 370 17.40 7.33 -19.97
CA ALA A 370 16.97 7.79 -18.65
C ALA A 370 15.44 7.71 -18.44
N VAL A 371 14.65 7.90 -19.50
CA VAL A 371 13.18 7.70 -19.48
C VAL A 371 12.79 6.50 -20.30
N SER A 372 13.24 6.43 -21.56
CA SER A 372 12.96 5.29 -22.42
C SER A 372 14.23 4.67 -22.98
N GLY A 373 14.27 3.34 -23.03
CA GLY A 373 15.38 2.60 -23.62
C GLY A 373 15.36 2.64 -25.13
N ARG A 374 14.29 2.17 -25.77
CA ARG A 374 14.14 2.14 -27.23
C ARG A 374 12.80 2.73 -27.65
N VAL A 375 12.83 3.60 -28.67
CA VAL A 375 11.63 4.08 -29.36
C VAL A 375 11.69 3.65 -30.83
N GLY A 376 10.76 2.77 -31.21
CA GLY A 376 10.56 2.27 -32.56
C GLY A 376 9.69 3.20 -33.41
N ASP A 377 8.76 2.62 -34.18
CA ASP A 377 7.76 3.34 -35.00
C ASP A 377 6.66 3.97 -34.12
N ALA A 378 7.07 4.88 -33.23
CA ALA A 378 6.17 5.57 -32.31
C ALA A 378 6.42 7.09 -32.32
N THR A 379 5.35 7.86 -32.10
CA THR A 379 5.45 9.31 -31.86
C THR A 379 5.67 9.57 -30.38
N LEU A 380 6.64 10.42 -30.06
CA LEU A 380 6.97 10.74 -28.68
C LEU A 380 6.59 12.20 -28.37
N SER A 381 5.76 12.40 -27.36
CA SER A 381 5.41 13.73 -26.87
C SER A 381 5.68 13.78 -25.37
N VAL A 382 6.65 14.59 -24.95
CA VAL A 382 7.02 14.72 -23.55
C VAL A 382 6.96 16.18 -23.13
N SER A 383 6.22 16.45 -22.07
CA SER A 383 6.12 17.77 -21.48
C SER A 383 6.31 17.73 -19.97
N ARG A 384 7.01 18.73 -19.42
CA ARG A 384 7.17 18.89 -17.96
C ARG A 384 7.71 17.61 -17.29
N LEU A 385 8.90 17.21 -17.72
CA LEU A 385 9.60 16.03 -17.22
C LEU A 385 10.88 16.43 -16.50
N ILE A 386 11.13 15.86 -15.33
CA ILE A 386 12.41 15.93 -14.63
C ILE A 386 13.04 14.52 -14.58
N SER A 387 14.29 14.41 -15.00
CA SER A 387 15.04 13.15 -14.99
C SER A 387 16.35 13.29 -14.22
N VAL A 388 16.54 12.49 -13.16
CA VAL A 388 17.77 12.42 -12.36
C VAL A 388 18.22 10.98 -12.28
N VAL A 389 18.75 10.48 -13.40
CA VAL A 389 19.10 9.07 -13.58
C VAL A 389 20.57 8.93 -13.91
N THR A 390 21.27 8.06 -13.20
CA THR A 390 22.59 7.58 -13.62
C THR A 390 22.38 6.50 -14.68
N VAL A 391 22.98 6.71 -15.84
CA VAL A 391 22.83 5.81 -16.99
C VAL A 391 24.16 5.13 -17.28
N VAL A 392 24.14 3.81 -17.29
CA VAL A 392 25.31 2.97 -17.54
C VAL A 392 25.08 2.08 -18.75
N GLN A 393 26.04 2.07 -19.67
CA GLN A 393 26.07 1.11 -20.77
C GLN A 393 27.41 0.40 -20.79
N GLU A 394 27.38 -0.91 -20.62
CA GLU A 394 28.54 -1.74 -20.89
C GLU A 394 28.63 -1.95 -22.41
N ALA A 395 29.45 -1.15 -23.09
CA ALA A 395 29.64 -1.31 -24.53
C ALA A 395 30.77 -2.30 -24.84
N THR A 396 30.55 -3.07 -25.91
CA THR A 396 31.53 -3.91 -26.60
C THR A 396 32.11 -3.15 -27.79
N ASP A 397 33.27 -3.62 -28.27
CA ASP A 397 33.95 -3.12 -29.47
C ASP A 397 33.04 -3.21 -30.72
N CYS A 398 32.43 -2.09 -31.12
CA CYS A 398 31.49 -1.94 -32.25
C CYS A 398 32.11 -2.17 -33.65
N THR A 399 33.26 -2.85 -33.76
CA THR A 399 34.05 -2.93 -35.01
C THR A 399 33.72 -4.12 -35.92
N ARG A 400 32.87 -5.07 -35.53
CA ARG A 400 32.35 -6.11 -36.46
C ARG A 400 31.25 -5.53 -37.36
N LYS A 401 31.56 -5.41 -38.65
CA LYS A 401 30.68 -4.89 -39.72
C LYS A 401 29.30 -5.56 -39.81
N ASP A 402 29.15 -6.78 -39.30
CA ASP A 402 27.95 -7.60 -39.50
C ASP A 402 26.86 -7.36 -38.44
N TYR A 403 27.16 -6.60 -37.39
CA TYR A 403 26.23 -6.23 -36.30
C TYR A 403 26.13 -4.70 -36.12
N THR A 404 26.21 -3.94 -37.21
CA THR A 404 26.14 -2.46 -37.27
C THR A 404 24.75 -1.88 -36.94
N ALA A 405 23.93 -2.62 -36.19
CA ALA A 405 22.51 -2.41 -36.10
C ALA A 405 22.04 -1.69 -34.82
N SER A 406 22.61 -1.99 -33.64
CA SER A 406 22.04 -1.48 -32.38
C SER A 406 23.05 -1.42 -31.23
N CYS A 407 24.33 -1.15 -31.52
CA CYS A 407 25.35 -1.07 -30.49
C CYS A 407 25.60 0.41 -30.13
N GLY A 408 25.27 0.83 -28.90
CA GLY A 408 25.92 1.99 -28.27
C GLY A 408 25.22 3.34 -28.38
N LEU A 409 23.89 3.41 -28.22
CA LEU A 409 23.21 4.68 -28.05
C LEU A 409 22.76 4.87 -26.61
N ILE A 410 23.40 5.81 -25.93
CA ILE A 410 22.79 6.45 -24.77
C ILE A 410 21.87 7.51 -25.30
N TYR A 411 20.60 7.35 -24.98
CA TYR A 411 19.69 8.44 -25.14
C TYR A 411 19.67 9.27 -23.87
N GLY A 412 19.76 10.59 -23.99
CA GLY A 412 19.67 11.52 -22.86
C GLY A 412 18.32 11.44 -22.12
N ALA A 413 17.73 12.59 -21.80
CA ALA A 413 16.50 12.61 -20.99
C ALA A 413 15.35 11.71 -21.49
N VAL A 414 15.19 11.44 -22.80
CA VAL A 414 13.89 10.96 -23.35
C VAL A 414 13.92 9.84 -24.45
N ALA A 415 15.06 9.32 -24.91
CA ALA A 415 15.19 8.37 -26.06
C ALA A 415 15.29 9.00 -27.47
N LYS A 416 16.14 8.46 -28.37
CA LYS A 416 16.11 8.71 -29.83
C LYS A 416 15.44 7.55 -30.54
N ASN A 417 14.67 7.94 -31.55
CA ASN A 417 14.05 7.07 -32.52
C ASN A 417 15.10 6.32 -33.34
N GLY A 418 15.08 4.99 -33.32
CA GLY A 418 15.85 4.20 -34.28
C GLY A 418 16.10 2.74 -33.90
N GLY A 419 15.68 1.83 -34.78
CA GLY A 419 16.25 0.50 -34.93
C GLY A 419 17.19 0.42 -36.15
N SER A 420 17.71 -0.76 -36.40
CA SER A 420 18.66 -1.04 -37.46
C SER A 420 18.07 -1.02 -38.88
N GLY A 421 18.67 -0.21 -39.77
CA GLY A 421 18.64 -0.47 -41.22
C GLY A 421 17.45 0.06 -42.05
N ALA A 422 16.47 0.76 -41.47
CA ALA A 422 15.45 1.48 -42.24
C ALA A 422 15.30 2.93 -41.74
N PRO A 423 14.96 3.91 -42.61
CA PRO A 423 14.71 5.27 -42.17
C PRO A 423 13.40 5.34 -41.37
N PHE A 424 13.50 5.26 -40.04
CA PHE A 424 12.36 5.46 -39.14
C PHE A 424 11.91 6.93 -39.20
N THR A 425 10.61 7.16 -39.37
CA THR A 425 9.98 8.49 -39.58
C THR A 425 9.46 9.15 -38.30
N SER A 426 9.79 8.61 -37.13
CA SER A 426 9.20 9.04 -35.87
C SER A 426 9.61 10.47 -35.48
N SER A 427 8.62 11.24 -35.04
CA SER A 427 8.78 12.61 -34.56
C SER A 427 8.74 12.64 -33.03
N ALA A 428 9.62 13.42 -32.42
CA ALA A 428 9.64 13.66 -30.98
C ALA A 428 9.37 15.15 -30.71
N THR A 429 8.43 15.44 -29.81
CA THR A 429 8.15 16.79 -29.31
C THR A 429 8.50 16.83 -27.84
N LEU A 430 9.45 17.69 -27.47
CA LEU A 430 9.90 17.86 -26.08
C LEU A 430 9.66 19.30 -25.65
N GLU A 431 8.95 19.48 -24.55
CA GLU A 431 8.64 20.78 -23.96
C GLU A 431 8.95 20.77 -22.46
N SER A 432 9.75 21.72 -21.98
CA SER A 432 10.07 21.83 -20.54
C SER A 432 10.61 20.52 -19.95
N VAL A 433 11.62 19.94 -20.61
CA VAL A 433 12.29 18.72 -20.19
C VAL A 433 13.63 19.06 -19.55
N TYR A 434 13.84 18.63 -18.31
CA TYR A 434 15.02 18.93 -17.52
C TYR A 434 15.68 17.64 -17.04
N TYR A 435 17.01 17.59 -17.06
CA TYR A 435 17.72 16.38 -16.62
C TYR A 435 19.07 16.65 -15.97
N VAL A 436 19.51 15.72 -15.13
CA VAL A 436 20.88 15.64 -14.64
C VAL A 436 21.63 14.59 -15.45
N ALA A 437 22.71 15.03 -16.10
CA ALA A 437 23.56 14.17 -16.90
C ALA A 437 24.63 13.50 -16.03
N ASP A 438 24.41 12.24 -15.64
CA ASP A 438 25.47 11.37 -15.11
C ASP A 438 25.54 10.10 -15.96
N PHE A 439 26.36 10.16 -17.02
CA PHE A 439 26.49 9.10 -18.00
C PHE A 439 27.83 8.40 -17.81
N GLN A 440 27.79 7.09 -17.54
CA GLN A 440 28.97 6.25 -17.47
C GLN A 440 28.95 5.28 -18.64
N ALA A 441 29.64 5.63 -19.73
CA ALA A 441 29.61 4.81 -20.92
C ALA A 441 30.83 4.94 -21.82
N ASN A 442 30.95 3.92 -22.67
CA ASN A 442 31.91 3.83 -23.76
C ASN A 442 31.25 4.13 -25.14
N GLY A 443 30.02 4.67 -25.16
CA GLY A 443 29.19 4.90 -26.35
C GLY A 443 28.98 6.39 -26.73
N GLU A 444 28.25 6.65 -27.81
CA GLU A 444 27.90 8.02 -28.25
C GLU A 444 26.72 8.55 -27.43
N ILE A 445 26.89 9.71 -26.79
CA ILE A 445 25.81 10.41 -26.08
C ILE A 445 24.99 11.19 -27.11
N VAL A 446 23.69 10.91 -27.18
CA VAL A 446 22.75 11.67 -28.01
C VAL A 446 22.05 12.72 -27.15
N ASP A 447 22.54 13.96 -27.23
CA ASP A 447 21.91 15.12 -26.60
C ASP A 447 20.74 15.66 -27.45
N PHE A 448 19.63 15.98 -26.78
CA PHE A 448 18.47 16.61 -27.40
C PHE A 448 18.55 18.13 -27.23
N PRO A 449 18.52 18.94 -28.31
CA PRO A 449 18.65 20.39 -28.22
C PRO A 449 17.58 21.09 -27.37
N THR A 450 16.43 20.43 -27.17
CA THR A 450 15.27 20.95 -26.44
C THR A 450 15.18 20.46 -25.00
N ALA A 451 16.00 19.48 -24.59
CA ALA A 451 16.12 19.07 -23.19
C ALA A 451 17.23 19.87 -22.50
N VAL A 452 16.96 20.38 -21.31
CA VAL A 452 17.85 21.30 -20.60
C VAL A 452 18.65 20.56 -19.53
N PRO A 453 19.98 20.44 -19.68
CA PRO A 453 20.82 19.85 -18.63
C PRO A 453 20.90 20.80 -17.43
N LEU A 454 20.84 20.24 -16.23
CA LEU A 454 20.99 20.94 -14.95
C LEU A 454 21.97 20.19 -14.04
N GLN A 455 22.58 20.91 -13.11
CA GLN A 455 23.25 20.30 -11.97
C GLN A 455 22.22 19.85 -10.93
N LYS A 456 22.53 18.79 -10.17
CA LYS A 456 21.67 18.33 -9.07
C LYS A 456 21.35 19.46 -8.06
N SER A 457 22.31 20.34 -7.78
CA SER A 457 22.14 21.52 -6.92
C SER A 457 21.06 22.51 -7.40
N GLN A 458 20.74 22.53 -8.69
CA GLN A 458 19.71 23.39 -9.28
C GLN A 458 18.31 22.78 -9.21
N LEU A 459 18.22 21.50 -8.82
CA LEU A 459 17.01 20.69 -8.76
C LEU A 459 16.63 20.29 -7.33
N VAL A 460 17.30 20.81 -6.30
CA VAL A 460 17.01 20.47 -4.90
C VAL A 460 16.51 21.65 -4.09
N GLY A 461 15.73 21.37 -3.05
CA GLY A 461 15.12 22.41 -2.22
C GLY A 461 14.29 23.37 -3.06
N LYS A 462 14.35 24.68 -2.76
CA LYS A 462 13.59 25.72 -3.49
C LYS A 462 14.18 26.11 -4.86
N ALA A 463 15.35 25.58 -5.23
CA ALA A 463 16.04 25.93 -6.48
C ALA A 463 15.22 25.65 -7.77
N PRO A 464 14.40 24.58 -7.88
CA PRO A 464 13.60 24.31 -9.07
C PRO A 464 12.73 25.48 -9.51
N LYS A 465 12.18 26.28 -8.58
CA LYS A 465 11.33 27.45 -8.90
C LYS A 465 12.02 28.46 -9.81
N ALA A 466 13.34 28.59 -9.69
CA ALA A 466 14.13 29.49 -10.54
C ALA A 466 14.62 28.81 -11.83
N ASN A 467 14.92 27.51 -11.77
CA ASN A 467 15.66 26.80 -12.82
C ASN A 467 14.79 25.99 -13.79
N VAL A 468 13.60 25.57 -13.37
CA VAL A 468 12.68 24.71 -14.12
C VAL A 468 11.47 25.55 -14.54
N LYS A 469 11.29 25.76 -15.84
CA LYS A 469 10.22 26.59 -16.44
C LYS A 469 9.15 25.71 -17.05
N GLY A 470 7.92 26.22 -17.07
CA GLY A 470 6.76 25.50 -17.58
C GLY A 470 6.12 24.55 -16.58
N PHE A 471 6.62 24.48 -15.34
CA PHE A 471 6.06 23.64 -14.27
C PHE A 471 5.19 24.49 -13.34
N ASP A 472 4.07 23.91 -12.94
CA ASP A 472 3.18 24.48 -11.93
C ASP A 472 3.57 23.98 -10.54
N PHE A 473 4.24 24.83 -9.75
CA PHE A 473 4.61 24.53 -8.37
C PHE A 473 3.54 24.93 -7.34
N ASP A 474 2.39 25.42 -7.81
CA ASP A 474 1.29 25.88 -6.98
C ASP A 474 0.21 24.78 -6.90
N GLU A 475 -0.04 24.03 -7.97
CA GLU A 475 -1.08 22.98 -8.01
C GLU A 475 -0.52 21.56 -8.21
N VAL A 476 0.45 21.35 -9.11
CA VAL A 476 0.86 20.00 -9.54
C VAL A 476 2.13 19.53 -8.85
N TRP A 477 3.14 20.39 -8.78
CA TRP A 477 4.46 20.09 -8.24
C TRP A 477 4.69 20.78 -6.89
N ALA A 478 5.50 20.16 -6.04
CA ALA A 478 6.09 20.78 -4.88
C ALA A 478 7.62 20.64 -4.95
N TYR A 479 8.31 21.48 -4.19
CA TYR A 479 9.74 21.34 -3.97
C TYR A 479 9.96 20.60 -2.65
N GLY A 480 10.92 19.68 -2.64
CA GLY A 480 11.36 19.03 -1.40
C GLY A 480 12.11 19.98 -0.47
N GLU A 481 12.51 19.45 0.69
CA GLU A 481 13.39 20.17 1.61
C GLU A 481 14.80 20.36 1.04
N SER A 482 15.69 20.99 1.81
CA SER A 482 17.08 21.23 1.39
C SER A 482 17.79 19.92 1.05
N GLY A 483 18.05 19.68 -0.24
CA GLY A 483 18.73 18.48 -0.73
C GLY A 483 17.80 17.46 -1.37
N GLU A 484 16.48 17.63 -1.24
CA GLU A 484 15.47 16.77 -1.85
C GLU A 484 15.02 17.31 -3.21
N LEU A 485 14.67 16.39 -4.10
CA LEU A 485 14.16 16.69 -5.43
C LEU A 485 12.70 17.19 -5.36
N PRO A 486 12.21 17.90 -6.39
CA PRO A 486 10.79 18.19 -6.52
C PRO A 486 9.98 16.90 -6.66
N TYR A 487 8.75 16.94 -6.21
CA TYR A 487 7.81 15.82 -6.24
C TYR A 487 6.44 16.31 -6.69
N LEU A 488 5.60 15.37 -7.17
CA LEU A 488 4.21 15.65 -7.50
C LEU A 488 3.39 15.65 -6.21
N LYS A 489 2.52 16.64 -6.00
CA LYS A 489 1.78 16.80 -4.74
C LYS A 489 0.88 15.60 -4.41
N ASN A 490 0.38 14.92 -5.44
CA ASN A 490 -0.51 13.76 -5.30
C ASN A 490 0.22 12.42 -5.16
N ALA A 491 1.56 12.40 -5.13
CA ALA A 491 2.37 11.17 -5.14
C ALA A 491 2.49 10.41 -3.81
N GLY A 492 1.59 10.68 -2.86
CA GLY A 492 1.68 10.14 -1.50
C GLY A 492 3.01 10.49 -0.84
N HIS A 493 3.59 11.67 -1.14
CA HIS A 493 4.68 12.20 -0.33
C HIS A 493 4.07 12.68 0.98
N SER A 494 4.56 12.20 2.13
CA SER A 494 4.05 12.64 3.43
C SER A 494 4.36 14.13 3.62
N THR A 495 3.43 15.00 3.24
CA THR A 495 3.51 16.40 3.62
C THR A 495 3.04 16.50 5.06
N SER A 496 3.97 16.65 6.01
CA SER A 496 3.59 17.35 7.23
C SER A 496 3.41 18.82 6.87
N GLY A 497 2.17 19.22 6.55
CA GLY A 497 1.80 20.63 6.45
C GLY A 497 0.66 20.91 5.48
N GLU A 498 -0.55 21.04 6.03
CA GLU A 498 -1.64 21.81 5.42
C GLU A 498 -1.23 23.30 5.32
N ASP A 499 -1.38 23.83 4.11
CA ASP A 499 -2.07 25.05 3.74
C ASP A 499 -2.15 26.17 4.80
N ASP A 500 -1.55 27.34 4.52
CA ASP A 500 -2.35 28.56 4.32
C ASP A 500 -1.55 29.71 3.66
N HIS A 501 -2.33 30.62 3.09
CA HIS A 501 -2.07 31.67 2.12
C HIS A 501 -0.85 32.60 2.22
N GLY A 502 -0.25 32.82 1.03
CA GLY A 502 0.15 34.10 0.44
C GLY A 502 0.56 35.28 1.33
N GLY A 503 1.84 35.67 1.21
CA GLY A 503 2.32 37.00 1.63
C GLY A 503 3.79 37.24 1.32
N ASN A 504 4.06 38.12 0.35
CA ASN A 504 5.39 38.63 0.00
C ASN A 504 5.98 39.50 1.13
N THR A 505 7.27 39.35 1.47
CA THR A 505 8.32 40.40 1.52
C THR A 505 9.50 40.03 2.44
N GLY A 506 10.74 40.24 1.97
CA GLY A 506 11.87 40.69 2.80
C GLY A 506 12.92 39.65 3.22
N GLU A 507 14.18 40.11 3.22
CA GLU A 507 15.46 39.40 3.43
C GLU A 507 15.68 38.75 4.83
N ASP A 508 16.63 37.81 4.90
CA ASP A 508 17.12 36.97 6.04
C ASP A 508 17.27 37.66 7.43
N PRO A 509 17.22 36.90 8.56
CA PRO A 509 18.44 36.34 9.19
C PRO A 509 18.30 34.93 9.82
N VAL A 510 19.39 34.15 9.85
CA VAL A 510 19.49 32.87 10.60
C VAL A 510 19.53 33.16 12.11
N ASP A 511 18.54 32.63 12.83
CA ASP A 511 18.40 32.77 14.28
C ASP A 511 19.30 31.75 15.03
N PRO A 512 20.27 32.21 15.86
CA PRO A 512 21.10 31.33 16.67
C PRO A 512 20.35 30.61 17.82
N ASP A 513 19.09 30.98 18.08
CA ASP A 513 18.19 30.29 19.00
C ASP A 513 17.26 29.28 18.28
N ALA A 514 17.55 28.89 17.04
CA ALA A 514 16.80 27.86 16.33
C ALA A 514 17.01 26.47 16.97
N HIS A 515 16.05 26.05 17.79
CA HIS A 515 16.04 24.71 18.37
C HIS A 515 15.26 23.76 17.44
N GLN A 516 15.95 22.80 16.83
CA GLN A 516 15.33 21.72 16.07
C GLN A 516 15.21 20.48 16.95
N PHE A 517 13.98 20.12 17.33
CA PHE A 517 13.68 18.90 18.07
C PHE A 517 12.90 17.94 17.16
N ASN A 518 13.26 16.66 17.17
CA ASN A 518 12.52 15.62 16.48
C ASN A 518 11.62 14.84 17.46
N ASN A 519 10.63 14.11 16.94
CA ASN A 519 9.66 13.38 17.78
C ASN A 519 10.29 12.36 18.74
N ASP A 520 11.51 11.88 18.45
CA ASP A 520 12.24 10.93 19.30
C ASP A 520 12.79 11.55 20.60
N THR A 521 12.88 12.88 20.67
CA THR A 521 13.34 13.63 21.85
C THR A 521 12.20 14.10 22.77
N TRP A 522 10.95 13.75 22.44
CA TRP A 522 9.77 14.20 23.18
C TRP A 522 9.57 13.41 24.48
N VAL A 523 9.56 14.11 25.62
CA VAL A 523 9.17 13.55 26.90
C VAL A 523 7.65 13.61 27.02
N LYS A 524 6.98 12.45 27.08
CA LYS A 524 5.52 12.37 27.17
C LYS A 524 5.00 12.91 28.51
N GLU A 525 3.78 13.46 28.48
CA GLU A 525 3.11 13.98 29.68
C GLU A 525 2.87 12.88 30.71
N LYS A 526 3.17 13.18 31.97
CA LYS A 526 2.75 12.39 33.12
C LYS A 526 1.61 13.13 33.82
N ALA A 527 0.39 12.58 33.76
CA ALA A 527 -0.78 13.20 34.37
C ALA A 527 -0.63 13.34 35.90
N ALA A 528 -1.22 14.40 36.46
CA ALA A 528 -1.29 14.64 37.90
C ALA A 528 -2.31 13.71 38.58
N THR A 529 -2.07 13.35 39.84
CA THR A 529 -3.02 12.60 40.68
C THR A 529 -3.63 13.51 41.76
N CYS A 530 -4.46 12.98 42.66
CA CYS A 530 -5.03 13.77 43.76
C CYS A 530 -3.95 14.32 44.70
N ASP A 531 -2.86 13.57 44.90
CA ASP A 531 -1.81 13.86 45.90
C ASP A 531 -0.46 14.22 45.27
N GLU A 532 -0.23 13.88 44.00
CA GLU A 532 1.03 14.11 43.29
C GLU A 532 0.84 15.03 42.08
N ALA A 533 1.76 15.98 41.92
CA ALA A 533 1.84 16.81 40.72
C ALA A 533 2.26 15.97 39.50
N GLY A 534 1.71 16.31 38.34
CA GLY A 534 2.10 15.78 37.04
C GLY A 534 3.22 16.58 36.39
N VAL A 535 3.66 16.14 35.21
CA VAL A 535 4.70 16.79 34.41
C VAL A 535 4.20 16.94 32.99
N LYS A 536 4.18 18.18 32.47
CA LYS A 536 3.80 18.50 31.07
C LYS A 536 4.76 17.81 30.10
N ALA A 537 4.23 17.42 28.94
CA ALA A 537 5.08 16.96 27.86
C ALA A 537 5.96 18.10 27.34
N HIS A 538 7.23 17.80 27.04
CA HIS A 538 8.21 18.81 26.63
C HIS A 538 9.39 18.18 25.85
N TYR A 539 10.09 19.01 25.09
CA TYR A 539 11.44 18.74 24.60
C TYR A 539 12.46 19.31 25.58
N HIS A 540 13.51 18.55 25.90
CA HIS A 540 14.65 19.04 26.70
C HIS A 540 15.87 19.26 25.80
N CYS A 541 16.41 20.47 25.77
CA CYS A 541 17.62 20.75 25.00
C CYS A 541 18.89 20.49 25.84
N PRO A 542 19.73 19.49 25.50
CA PRO A 542 20.96 19.23 26.24
C PRO A 542 22.03 20.32 26.03
N HIS A 543 21.89 21.17 25.02
CA HIS A 543 22.87 22.21 24.68
C HIS A 543 22.64 23.50 25.48
N CYS A 544 21.39 23.96 25.63
CA CYS A 544 21.07 25.17 26.38
C CYS A 544 20.45 24.88 27.77
N GLY A 545 20.03 23.64 28.03
CA GLY A 545 19.46 23.18 29.30
C GLY A 545 18.03 23.64 29.57
N LYS A 546 17.32 24.15 28.55
CA LYS A 546 15.95 24.64 28.63
C LYS A 546 14.95 23.63 28.06
N ASP A 547 13.69 23.78 28.46
CA ASP A 547 12.58 22.92 28.04
C ASP A 547 11.63 23.68 27.11
N PHE A 548 11.02 22.99 26.15
CA PHE A 548 10.20 23.59 25.10
C PHE A 548 8.91 22.78 24.83
N ASP A 549 7.83 23.45 24.42
CA ASP A 549 6.61 22.78 23.96
C ASP A 549 6.73 22.29 22.51
N ARG A 550 5.64 21.72 21.97
CA ARG A 550 5.66 21.11 20.63
C ARG A 550 5.77 22.14 19.52
N GLU A 551 5.41 23.38 19.84
CA GLU A 551 5.44 24.56 18.99
C GLU A 551 6.78 25.33 19.12
N GLY A 552 7.70 24.86 19.97
CA GLY A 552 9.04 25.42 20.15
C GLY A 552 9.11 26.59 21.14
N ASN A 553 8.08 26.85 21.94
CA ASN A 553 8.10 27.88 22.96
C ASN A 553 8.78 27.38 24.24
N GLU A 554 9.62 28.22 24.87
CA GLU A 554 10.31 27.87 26.12
C GLU A 554 9.31 27.68 27.28
N LEU A 555 9.33 26.49 27.87
CA LEU A 555 8.58 26.11 29.07
C LEU A 555 9.41 26.38 30.31
N THR A 556 9.07 27.44 31.03
CA THR A 556 9.72 27.78 32.32
C THR A 556 9.18 26.99 33.52
N ASN A 557 8.11 26.21 33.34
CA ASN A 557 7.54 25.36 34.37
C ASN A 557 6.83 24.13 33.78
N LEU A 558 7.34 22.95 34.14
CA LEU A 558 6.82 21.65 33.71
C LEU A 558 5.77 21.07 34.66
N ALA A 559 5.58 21.62 35.86
CA ALA A 559 4.70 21.04 36.86
C ALA A 559 3.22 21.25 36.52
N ILE A 560 2.46 20.16 36.51
CA ILE A 560 0.99 20.16 36.54
C ILE A 560 0.59 20.02 38.00
N ALA A 561 -0.11 21.00 38.56
CA ALA A 561 -0.51 20.94 39.96
C ALA A 561 -1.33 19.68 40.27
N ALA A 562 -1.14 19.11 41.47
CA ALA A 562 -1.97 18.01 41.95
C ALA A 562 -3.45 18.42 41.88
N LEU A 563 -4.30 17.47 41.48
CA LEU A 563 -5.70 17.73 41.18
C LEU A 563 -6.52 18.14 42.41
N GLY A 564 -5.99 17.86 43.61
CA GLY A 564 -6.68 18.04 44.87
C GLY A 564 -7.87 17.10 45.04
N HIS A 565 -8.41 17.04 46.25
CA HIS A 565 -9.57 16.19 46.54
C HIS A 565 -10.87 16.92 46.20
N ASN A 566 -11.68 16.31 45.35
CA ASN A 566 -13.05 16.76 45.08
C ASN A 566 -13.98 16.17 46.14
N LEU A 567 -14.15 16.89 47.25
CA LEU A 567 -15.06 16.51 48.33
C LEU A 567 -16.47 16.95 47.94
N GLY A 568 -17.34 15.97 47.66
CA GLY A 568 -18.74 16.20 47.35
C GLY A 568 -19.56 16.65 48.58
N ASN A 569 -20.83 16.26 48.63
CA ASN A 569 -21.68 16.58 49.78
C ASN A 569 -21.27 15.79 51.03
N LEU A 570 -21.44 16.40 52.21
CA LEU A 570 -21.20 15.73 53.49
C LEU A 570 -22.15 14.54 53.60
N ILE A 571 -21.57 13.34 53.73
CA ILE A 571 -22.33 12.13 54.02
C ILE A 571 -22.72 12.25 55.50
N PRO A 572 -24.02 12.34 55.84
CA PRO A 572 -24.46 12.57 57.20
C PRO A 572 -24.10 11.38 58.10
N GLU A 573 -23.91 11.66 59.39
CA GLU A 573 -23.63 10.62 60.39
C GLU A 573 -24.71 9.54 60.37
N LYS A 574 -24.27 8.29 60.22
CA LYS A 574 -25.13 7.12 60.44
C LYS A 574 -24.92 6.68 61.88
N ALA A 575 -25.93 6.88 62.72
CA ALA A 575 -25.87 6.49 64.13
C ALA A 575 -25.62 4.98 64.29
N ALA A 576 -24.81 4.61 65.29
CA ALA A 576 -24.54 3.21 65.61
C ALA A 576 -25.76 2.55 66.26
N THR A 577 -26.08 1.33 65.84
CA THR A 577 -27.13 0.51 66.43
C THR A 577 -26.52 -0.56 67.35
N ASP A 578 -27.35 -1.41 67.94
CA ASP A 578 -26.90 -2.54 68.75
C ASP A 578 -26.32 -3.69 67.88
N SER A 579 -26.60 -3.70 66.57
CA SER A 579 -26.11 -4.69 65.61
C SER A 579 -25.09 -4.16 64.60
N GLU A 580 -25.10 -2.86 64.27
CA GLU A 580 -24.22 -2.23 63.28
C GLU A 580 -23.41 -1.09 63.90
N GLU A 581 -22.13 -1.01 63.54
CA GLU A 581 -21.33 0.19 63.83
C GLU A 581 -21.87 1.36 63.02
N GLY A 582 -21.91 2.52 63.66
CA GLY A 582 -22.23 3.77 63.00
C GLY A 582 -21.00 4.36 62.35
N MET A 583 -21.16 5.43 61.59
CA MET A 583 -20.06 6.16 61.00
C MET A 583 -20.36 7.65 61.14
N LYS A 584 -19.41 8.40 61.70
CA LYS A 584 -19.48 9.85 61.81
C LYS A 584 -19.67 10.48 60.44
N ALA A 585 -20.25 11.67 60.40
CA ALA A 585 -20.38 12.38 59.14
C ALA A 585 -18.99 12.60 58.52
N HIS A 586 -18.88 12.39 57.21
CA HIS A 586 -17.61 12.43 56.51
C HIS A 586 -17.81 12.82 55.04
N TYR A 587 -16.72 13.23 54.41
CA TYR A 587 -16.65 13.42 52.96
C TYR A 587 -15.88 12.27 52.34
N GLU A 588 -16.26 11.91 51.13
CA GLU A 588 -15.51 10.98 50.28
C GLU A 588 -15.08 11.72 49.02
N CYS A 589 -13.79 11.60 48.67
CA CYS A 589 -13.31 12.19 47.43
C CYS A 589 -13.81 11.37 46.25
N GLU A 590 -14.59 11.99 45.36
CA GLU A 590 -15.18 11.32 44.19
C GLU A 590 -14.12 10.79 43.20
N ARG A 591 -12.88 11.27 43.27
CA ARG A 591 -11.79 10.88 42.36
C ARG A 591 -10.94 9.73 42.88
N CYS A 592 -10.61 9.72 44.17
CA CYS A 592 -9.67 8.75 44.76
C CYS A 592 -10.27 7.91 45.90
N GLN A 593 -11.55 8.12 46.24
CA GLN A 593 -12.30 7.39 47.28
C GLN A 593 -11.69 7.47 48.69
N LYS A 594 -10.76 8.40 48.91
CA LYS A 594 -10.24 8.71 50.25
C LYS A 594 -11.31 9.42 51.10
N LEU A 595 -11.29 9.17 52.40
CA LEU A 595 -12.26 9.69 53.36
C LEU A 595 -11.69 10.90 54.12
N PHE A 596 -12.53 11.88 54.39
CA PHE A 596 -12.19 13.11 55.10
C PHE A 596 -13.20 13.38 56.21
N ASP A 597 -12.74 13.88 57.35
CA ASP A 597 -13.62 14.25 58.47
C ASP A 597 -14.46 15.51 58.17
N GLU A 598 -15.36 15.90 59.09
CA GLU A 598 -16.17 17.12 58.95
C GLU A 598 -15.30 18.40 58.80
N ASN A 599 -14.07 18.37 59.29
CA ASN A 599 -13.11 19.47 59.18
C ASN A 599 -12.27 19.39 57.90
N LYS A 600 -12.58 18.44 57.00
CA LYS A 600 -11.91 18.19 55.71
C LYS A 600 -10.46 17.73 55.84
N ASN A 601 -10.09 17.10 56.95
CA ASN A 601 -8.79 16.45 57.09
C ASN A 601 -8.89 14.98 56.64
N GLU A 602 -7.89 14.50 55.89
CA GLU A 602 -7.82 13.10 55.47
C GLU A 602 -7.84 12.18 56.69
N THR A 603 -8.68 11.15 56.64
CA THR A 603 -8.93 10.24 57.75
C THR A 603 -9.20 8.83 57.23
N THR A 604 -9.44 7.88 58.13
CA THR A 604 -9.70 6.48 57.75
C THR A 604 -11.09 6.05 58.19
N ALA A 605 -11.64 5.01 57.58
CA ALA A 605 -12.93 4.44 57.99
C ALA A 605 -12.92 4.02 59.48
N ALA A 606 -11.78 3.55 59.99
CA ALA A 606 -11.62 3.14 61.39
C ALA A 606 -11.70 4.31 62.38
N SER A 607 -11.21 5.51 62.04
CA SER A 607 -11.31 6.70 62.89
C SER A 607 -12.68 7.38 62.84
N LEU A 608 -13.44 7.15 61.78
CA LEU A 608 -14.82 7.61 61.61
C LEU A 608 -15.86 6.63 62.20
N ALA A 609 -15.46 5.40 62.53
CA ALA A 609 -16.36 4.40 63.10
C ALA A 609 -16.89 4.83 64.47
N ILE A 610 -18.21 4.75 64.65
CA ILE A 610 -18.89 4.90 65.93
C ILE A 610 -19.17 3.48 66.44
N PRO A 611 -18.51 3.05 67.54
CA PRO A 611 -18.72 1.71 68.06
C PRO A 611 -20.19 1.50 68.42
N LYS A 612 -20.65 0.25 68.28
CA LYS A 612 -22.04 -0.16 68.56
C LYS A 612 -22.51 0.40 69.90
N THR A 613 -23.76 0.85 69.96
CA THR A 613 -24.33 1.34 71.21
C THR A 613 -24.38 0.20 72.21
N ALA A 614 -23.46 0.23 73.19
CA ALA A 614 -23.51 -0.71 74.29
C ALA A 614 -24.88 -0.54 74.97
N LYS A 615 -25.67 -1.63 75.04
CA LYS A 615 -26.67 -1.74 76.10
C LYS A 615 -25.97 -1.36 77.39
N LYS A 616 -26.63 -0.56 78.24
CA LYS A 616 -26.34 -0.50 79.67
C LYS A 616 -26.38 -1.94 80.22
N GLY A 617 -25.29 -2.67 80.09
CA GLY A 617 -24.88 -3.70 81.02
C GLY A 617 -23.86 -3.00 81.89
N GLY A 618 -24.28 -2.59 83.08
CA GLY A 618 -23.33 -2.09 84.06
C GLY A 618 -22.19 -3.10 84.23
N CYS A 619 -20.96 -2.60 84.10
CA CYS A 619 -19.94 -2.89 85.09
C CYS A 619 -20.60 -2.83 86.48
N GLY A 620 -20.29 -3.71 87.42
CA GLY A 620 -19.07 -4.48 87.55
C GLY A 620 -18.64 -4.34 89.00
N GLY A 621 -18.47 -5.49 89.67
CA GLY A 621 -17.38 -5.64 90.61
C GLY A 621 -16.25 -6.37 89.87
N VAL A 622 -15.10 -5.69 89.77
CA VAL A 622 -13.70 -6.14 90.03
C VAL A 622 -13.34 -7.57 89.55
N ILE A 623 -12.22 -7.90 88.88
CA ILE A 623 -10.82 -7.79 89.34
C ILE A 623 -9.83 -7.96 88.15
N VAL A 624 -8.66 -7.34 88.33
CA VAL A 624 -7.42 -7.20 87.52
C VAL A 624 -6.82 -8.43 86.80
N GLY A 625 -6.04 -8.15 85.74
CA GLY A 625 -4.93 -9.02 85.29
C GLY A 625 -4.52 -8.84 83.81
N VAL A 626 -3.38 -8.19 83.56
CA VAL A 626 -2.70 -7.91 82.28
C VAL A 626 -1.83 -9.15 81.88
N PRO A 627 -1.17 -9.24 80.71
CA PRO A 627 -1.62 -9.34 79.30
C PRO A 627 -1.10 -10.62 78.57
N PHE A 628 -1.26 -10.67 77.23
CA PHE A 628 -0.39 -11.29 76.20
C PHE A 628 -0.82 -12.61 75.49
N VAL A 629 -0.72 -12.55 74.14
CA VAL A 629 -0.53 -13.62 73.11
C VAL A 629 -1.73 -14.39 72.52
N ALA A 630 -2.07 -13.98 71.29
CA ALA A 630 -2.21 -14.72 70.02
C ALA A 630 -3.13 -15.96 69.84
N VAL A 631 -3.45 -16.18 68.55
CA VAL A 631 -3.72 -17.47 67.86
C VAL A 631 -5.20 -17.89 67.65
N VAL A 632 -5.68 -17.70 66.40
CA VAL A 632 -6.20 -18.74 65.45
C VAL A 632 -7.63 -19.33 65.62
N VAL A 633 -8.29 -19.46 64.44
CA VAL A 633 -9.23 -20.52 63.96
C VAL A 633 -10.76 -20.37 64.04
N LEU A 634 -11.33 -20.40 62.82
CA LEU A 634 -12.47 -21.16 62.24
C LEU A 634 -13.79 -21.35 62.99
N GLY A 635 -14.85 -21.42 62.16
CA GLY A 635 -16.04 -22.22 62.40
C GLY A 635 -17.29 -21.36 62.54
N ALA A 636 -17.92 -20.94 61.43
CA ALA A 636 -18.93 -21.72 60.72
C ALA A 636 -20.00 -22.32 61.64
N ALA A 637 -21.20 -21.78 61.54
CA ALA A 637 -22.36 -22.48 60.95
C ALA A 637 -23.65 -22.19 61.70
N PHE A 638 -24.72 -22.16 60.89
CA PHE A 638 -26.03 -22.73 61.21
C PHE A 638 -26.90 -21.91 62.19
N LEU A 639 -28.22 -21.71 62.03
CA LEU A 639 -29.17 -21.82 60.94
C LEU A 639 -30.53 -21.44 61.54
N MET A 640 -31.49 -21.22 60.65
CA MET A 640 -32.94 -21.22 60.84
C MET A 640 -33.54 -19.97 61.51
N ARG A 641 -34.24 -19.08 60.80
CA ARG A 641 -35.49 -19.30 60.03
C ARG A 641 -36.66 -19.60 60.99
N LYS A 642 -37.54 -18.62 61.19
CA LYS A 642 -38.94 -18.65 60.71
C LYS A 642 -39.82 -17.65 61.46
N LYS A 643 -40.60 -16.90 60.66
CA LYS A 643 -42.06 -16.68 60.76
C LYS A 643 -42.56 -15.91 62.00
N GLU A 644 -43.59 -15.09 61.95
CA GLU A 644 -44.62 -14.82 60.96
C GLU A 644 -45.35 -13.55 61.45
N ASN A 645 -45.76 -12.73 60.48
CA ASN A 645 -47.05 -12.06 60.38
C ASN A 645 -47.64 -11.15 61.49
N GLU A 646 -48.08 -9.99 60.97
CA GLU A 646 -49.38 -9.34 61.18
C GLU A 646 -49.47 -8.15 62.16
N SER A 647 -49.59 -6.97 61.52
CA SER A 647 -50.47 -5.86 61.87
C SER A 647 -50.57 -5.44 63.35
N LYS A 648 -49.69 -4.54 63.78
CA LYS A 648 -50.03 -3.21 64.35
C LYS A 648 -48.76 -2.52 64.85
#